data_AF-A0A4Q9ME65-F1
#
_entry.id   AF-A0A4Q9ME65-F1
#
_cell.length_a   1.000
_cell.length_b   1.000
_cell.length_c   1.000
_cell.angle_alpha   90.00
_cell.angle_beta   90.00
_cell.angle_gamma   90.00
#
_symmetry.space_group_name_H-M   'P 1'
#
loop_
_entity.id
_entity.type
_entity.pdbx_description
1 polymer ?
#
loop_
_entity_poly.entity_id
_entity_poly.type
_entity_poly.pdbx_seq_one_letter_code
_entity_poly.pdbx_strand_id
1 'polypeptide(L)'
;MAATPIAAALPRRSHKAYSDVWQTLLESEGLYSFCADVHTSAEEYCKWAESTKGRRANLLARFVDMHNYPPWKAYLGDEWHAGTMMERARAFLTVYAQVSSSATMPGQKMNYDSLTCVRYDLYGLISEFCPHARANKVVRDDWFTQLDKHCQYLRVTLNIPAAPKEDKLYYGKDEMLLLAETALANSIHMNNTLQHIVLWTMIFYTAGRPGSYLSTAYYKDWYILYEDILLIRSEEDPTTFGVDLRVRSWKGGHGAKQFTKHFRMSPVQTGEECLFDLALLIALLALRRGALRDHTTLDELLNGREREIRWKEDVRKDPFFARGASRGMSTDPKRPMHYENMRHFLLRVAQLAGLGKNAKIYHFRRAGVTAMLRVLGSELTKMMVNHRQESSTLFQHYAFNDTQVDLTAMRLYGKQSEACGFTAQDAPAMLRYAGAIISPGPVPTKGGDEALIPLSFDQALVLSEELQVLHMQKLKLRHILASQTLMIEDVLAVMDHLLPQEIEFLRQYGDKSATPDDENEGLPGLGALHALYDHILVRAKRHLANMRARYAAQQQSDAFARARPPTLDELEVRAQANEGYGPILRVLRLLAAEGEDEENYGEAESEHEGEGQMVVIEPEVPTSTPTQRSKDVRSRFMQAIVSYEDEFLSKGPQPCGACAILGVVYPDGQPTMYDSLEKVKRHCSRKHPVVVLDHRGARELEAQNTARIIAQTWGSWRV
;
A
#
# COMPACT_ATOMS: atom_id res chain seq x y z
N MET A 1 -30.00 15.80 -26.10
CA MET A 1 -29.02 14.76 -25.75
C MET A 1 -28.77 14.86 -24.25
N ALA A 2 -29.35 13.94 -23.48
CA ALA A 2 -29.25 13.93 -22.02
C ALA A 2 -27.88 13.38 -21.59
N ALA A 3 -27.22 14.08 -20.66
CA ALA A 3 -25.93 13.67 -20.12
C ALA A 3 -26.08 12.39 -19.29
N THR A 4 -25.34 11.35 -19.65
CA THR A 4 -25.26 10.08 -18.91
C THR A 4 -24.60 10.34 -17.54
N PRO A 5 -25.15 9.82 -16.43
CA PRO A 5 -24.54 10.01 -15.11
C PRO A 5 -23.19 9.29 -15.02
N ILE A 6 -22.20 9.98 -14.48
CA ILE A 6 -20.85 9.48 -14.18
C ILE A 6 -20.97 8.27 -13.24
N ALA A 7 -20.38 7.13 -13.61
CA ALA A 7 -20.22 5.98 -12.73
C ALA A 7 -19.28 6.36 -11.57
N ALA A 8 -19.86 6.73 -10.43
CA ALA A 8 -19.13 6.96 -9.19
C ALA A 8 -18.39 5.67 -8.79
N ALA A 9 -17.14 5.79 -8.35
CA ALA A 9 -16.40 4.69 -7.76
C ALA A 9 -17.29 3.98 -6.72
N LEU A 10 -17.39 2.64 -6.80
CA LEU A 10 -18.17 1.87 -5.84
C LEU A 10 -17.74 2.29 -4.43
N PRO A 11 -18.66 2.87 -3.62
CA PRO A 11 -18.29 3.40 -2.32
C PRO A 11 -17.71 2.27 -1.48
N ARG A 12 -16.60 2.55 -0.78
CA ARG A 12 -16.07 1.63 0.25
C ARG A 12 -17.23 1.22 1.15
N ARG A 13 -17.30 -0.08 1.47
CA ARG A 13 -18.30 -0.65 2.37
C ARG A 13 -18.47 0.24 3.59
N SER A 14 -19.67 0.79 3.78
CA SER A 14 -19.98 1.56 4.98
C SER A 14 -20.09 0.55 6.11
N HIS A 15 -19.14 0.57 7.05
CA HIS A 15 -19.22 -0.27 8.24
C HIS A 15 -20.56 -0.04 8.96
N LYS A 16 -21.03 1.21 8.96
CA LYS A 16 -22.34 1.60 9.49
C LYS A 16 -23.48 0.90 8.75
N ALA A 17 -23.58 1.01 7.42
CA ALA A 17 -24.69 0.38 6.67
C ALA A 17 -24.72 -1.15 6.81
N TYR A 18 -23.56 -1.80 6.90
CA TYR A 18 -23.49 -3.24 7.18
C TYR A 18 -23.90 -3.57 8.62
N SER A 19 -23.46 -2.77 9.59
CA SER A 19 -23.95 -2.88 10.96
C SER A 19 -25.45 -2.66 11.02
N ASP A 20 -26.00 -1.66 10.31
CA ASP A 20 -27.43 -1.34 10.27
C ASP A 20 -28.25 -2.50 9.68
N VAL A 21 -27.83 -3.12 8.57
CA VAL A 21 -28.52 -4.32 8.03
C VAL A 21 -28.51 -5.48 9.02
N TRP A 22 -27.39 -5.66 9.72
CA TRP A 22 -27.29 -6.65 10.79
C TRP A 22 -28.19 -6.25 11.97
N GLN A 23 -28.22 -4.96 12.32
CA GLN A 23 -28.95 -4.39 13.44
C GLN A 23 -30.46 -4.39 13.23
N THR A 24 -30.95 -4.16 12.01
CA THR A 24 -32.34 -4.38 11.59
C THR A 24 -32.73 -5.86 11.68
N LEU A 25 -31.78 -6.78 11.48
CA LEU A 25 -31.96 -8.21 11.75
C LEU A 25 -32.02 -8.52 13.26
N LEU A 26 -31.37 -7.67 14.08
CA LEU A 26 -31.27 -7.76 15.54
C LEU A 26 -32.31 -6.92 16.32
N GLU A 27 -33.11 -6.08 15.67
CA GLU A 27 -34.04 -5.12 16.30
C GLU A 27 -35.30 -5.78 16.91
N SER A 28 -35.31 -7.10 17.10
CA SER A 28 -36.30 -7.76 17.96
C SER A 28 -36.11 -7.32 19.42
N GLU A 29 -37.16 -6.80 20.06
CA GLU A 29 -37.15 -6.37 21.47
C GLU A 29 -36.60 -7.49 22.38
N GLY A 30 -35.45 -7.23 23.01
CA GLY A 30 -34.72 -8.16 23.90
C GLY A 30 -33.28 -8.47 23.48
N LEU A 31 -32.94 -8.35 22.20
CA LEU A 31 -31.66 -8.82 21.65
C LEU A 31 -30.53 -7.78 21.71
N TYR A 32 -30.89 -6.49 21.67
CA TYR A 32 -29.93 -5.38 21.68
C TYR A 32 -29.17 -5.27 23.01
N SER A 33 -29.86 -5.45 24.15
CA SER A 33 -29.22 -5.44 25.47
C SER A 33 -28.25 -6.61 25.63
N PHE A 34 -28.66 -7.82 25.24
CA PHE A 34 -27.79 -9.01 25.29
C PHE A 34 -26.53 -8.85 24.42
N CYS A 35 -26.66 -8.34 23.18
CA CYS A 35 -25.51 -8.09 22.32
C CYS A 35 -24.57 -7.02 22.89
N ALA A 36 -25.11 -5.97 23.53
CA ALA A 36 -24.33 -4.93 24.19
C ALA A 36 -23.60 -5.48 25.44
N ASP A 37 -24.25 -6.34 26.22
CA ASP A 37 -23.67 -6.99 27.41
C ASP A 37 -22.57 -7.99 27.03
N VAL A 38 -22.80 -8.80 25.98
CA VAL A 38 -21.77 -9.70 25.42
C VAL A 38 -20.61 -8.90 24.83
N HIS A 39 -20.87 -7.80 24.13
CA HIS A 39 -19.81 -6.93 23.60
C HIS A 39 -18.95 -6.34 24.72
N THR A 40 -19.59 -5.79 25.76
CA THR A 40 -18.90 -5.21 26.93
C THR A 40 -18.10 -6.28 27.69
N SER A 41 -18.71 -7.44 27.93
CA SER A 41 -18.05 -8.58 28.59
C SER A 41 -16.87 -9.14 27.78
N ALA A 42 -17.01 -9.22 26.45
CA ALA A 42 -15.94 -9.66 25.55
C ALA A 42 -14.76 -8.68 25.51
N GLU A 43 -15.05 -7.37 25.60
CA GLU A 43 -14.01 -6.35 25.72
C GLU A 43 -13.27 -6.45 27.06
N GLU A 44 -13.91 -6.85 28.15
CA GLU A 44 -13.25 -6.98 29.45
C GLU A 44 -12.48 -8.29 29.62
N TYR A 45 -12.98 -9.39 29.05
CA TYR A 45 -12.46 -10.74 29.31
C TYR A 45 -11.27 -11.15 28.42
N CYS A 46 -11.20 -10.64 27.19
CA CYS A 46 -10.28 -11.15 26.19
C CYS A 46 -8.96 -10.36 26.11
N LYS A 47 -7.82 -11.02 26.36
CA LYS A 47 -6.45 -10.45 26.25
C LYS A 47 -5.99 -10.30 24.79
N TRP A 48 -6.81 -9.73 23.91
CA TRP A 48 -6.48 -9.52 22.51
C TRP A 48 -5.73 -8.21 22.28
N ALA A 49 -5.12 -8.08 21.10
CA ALA A 49 -4.56 -6.80 20.68
C ALA A 49 -5.70 -5.79 20.47
N GLU A 50 -5.51 -4.56 20.96
CA GLU A 50 -6.49 -3.46 20.88
C GLU A 50 -7.08 -3.29 19.48
N SER A 51 -6.22 -3.36 18.45
CA SER A 51 -6.63 -3.26 17.03
C SER A 51 -7.61 -4.32 16.54
N THR A 52 -7.73 -5.45 17.23
CA THR A 52 -8.62 -6.57 16.87
C THR A 52 -9.76 -6.76 17.84
N LYS A 53 -9.71 -6.09 18.99
CA LYS A 53 -10.60 -6.29 20.13
C LYS A 53 -12.06 -6.06 19.76
N GLY A 54 -12.41 -4.83 19.34
CA GLY A 54 -13.78 -4.50 18.92
C GLY A 54 -14.26 -5.34 17.74
N ARG A 55 -13.39 -5.66 16.76
CA ARG A 55 -13.76 -6.51 15.62
C ARG A 55 -14.13 -7.93 16.06
N ARG A 56 -13.38 -8.51 16.99
CA ARG A 56 -13.62 -9.85 17.54
C ARG A 56 -14.80 -9.88 18.50
N ALA A 57 -15.00 -8.85 19.33
CA ALA A 57 -16.19 -8.73 20.16
C ALA A 57 -17.47 -8.69 19.30
N ASN A 58 -17.46 -7.88 18.24
CA ASN A 58 -18.55 -7.88 17.24
C ASN A 58 -18.73 -9.25 16.58
N LEU A 59 -17.64 -9.93 16.21
CA LEU A 59 -17.73 -11.25 15.62
C LEU A 59 -18.31 -12.29 16.59
N LEU A 60 -17.91 -12.22 17.85
CA LEU A 60 -18.37 -13.10 18.93
C LEU A 60 -19.87 -12.94 19.15
N ALA A 61 -20.35 -11.69 19.31
CA ALA A 61 -21.77 -11.40 19.46
C ALA A 61 -22.58 -12.02 18.32
N ARG A 62 -22.11 -11.87 17.07
CA ARG A 62 -22.77 -12.46 15.89
C ARG A 62 -22.73 -13.98 15.85
N PHE A 63 -21.62 -14.57 16.29
CA PHE A 63 -21.48 -16.02 16.32
C PHE A 63 -22.40 -16.64 17.36
N VAL A 64 -22.47 -16.08 18.57
CA VAL A 64 -23.41 -16.49 19.61
C VAL A 64 -24.84 -16.30 19.12
N ASP A 65 -25.14 -15.14 18.56
CA ASP A 65 -26.49 -14.79 18.11
C ASP A 65 -27.04 -15.72 17.01
N MET A 66 -26.17 -16.24 16.12
CA MET A 66 -26.59 -17.26 15.14
C MET A 66 -27.32 -18.44 15.80
N HIS A 67 -26.98 -18.80 17.05
CA HIS A 67 -27.60 -19.89 17.79
C HIS A 67 -28.99 -19.54 18.36
N ASN A 68 -29.48 -18.32 18.20
CA ASN A 68 -30.86 -17.99 18.53
C ASN A 68 -31.86 -18.43 17.45
N TYR A 69 -31.36 -18.81 16.26
CA TYR A 69 -32.18 -19.10 15.08
C TYR A 69 -32.16 -20.59 14.71
N PRO A 70 -33.27 -21.20 14.27
CA PRO A 70 -33.27 -22.56 13.74
C PRO A 70 -32.36 -22.69 12.48
N PRO A 71 -31.70 -23.85 12.27
CA PRO A 71 -31.65 -25.03 13.14
C PRO A 71 -30.67 -24.92 14.32
N TRP A 72 -29.88 -23.84 14.38
CA TRP A 72 -28.78 -23.66 15.33
C TRP A 72 -29.20 -23.50 16.79
N LYS A 73 -30.49 -23.21 17.02
CA LYS A 73 -31.10 -23.15 18.36
C LYS A 73 -30.92 -24.41 19.21
N ALA A 74 -30.74 -25.57 18.58
CA ALA A 74 -30.42 -26.81 19.27
C ALA A 74 -29.07 -26.77 20.03
N TYR A 75 -28.19 -25.81 19.71
CA TYR A 75 -26.87 -25.65 20.31
C TYR A 75 -26.78 -24.47 21.29
N LEU A 76 -27.90 -23.83 21.64
CA LEU A 76 -27.92 -22.73 22.60
C LEU A 76 -27.43 -23.24 23.98
N GLY A 77 -26.45 -22.54 24.57
CA GLY A 77 -25.75 -22.96 25.79
C GLY A 77 -24.60 -23.96 25.56
N ASP A 78 -24.41 -24.44 24.33
CA ASP A 78 -23.34 -25.36 23.94
C ASP A 78 -22.52 -24.82 22.77
N GLU A 79 -22.51 -23.48 22.57
CA GLU A 79 -21.95 -22.79 21.41
C GLU A 79 -20.45 -23.09 21.19
N TRP A 80 -19.76 -23.53 22.26
CA TRP A 80 -18.32 -23.79 22.29
C TRP A 80 -17.91 -25.27 22.34
N HIS A 81 -18.87 -26.19 22.23
CA HIS A 81 -18.61 -27.63 22.18
C HIS A 81 -17.64 -28.04 21.07
N ALA A 82 -16.56 -28.74 21.44
CA ALA A 82 -15.51 -29.11 20.49
C ALA A 82 -16.02 -30.02 19.36
N GLY A 83 -16.93 -30.95 19.67
CA GLY A 83 -17.40 -31.97 18.72
C GLY A 83 -18.22 -31.43 17.54
N THR A 84 -18.89 -30.28 17.72
CA THR A 84 -19.78 -29.68 16.71
C THR A 84 -19.27 -28.33 16.19
N MET A 85 -18.16 -27.85 16.75
CA MET A 85 -17.61 -26.53 16.45
C MET A 85 -17.30 -26.30 14.96
N MET A 86 -16.73 -27.29 14.28
CA MET A 86 -16.37 -27.16 12.86
C MET A 86 -17.60 -26.93 11.97
N GLU A 87 -18.67 -27.68 12.23
CA GLU A 87 -19.93 -27.56 11.49
C GLU A 87 -20.54 -26.18 11.67
N ARG A 88 -20.64 -25.72 12.92
CA ARG A 88 -21.19 -24.40 13.26
C ARG A 88 -20.36 -23.26 12.69
N ALA A 89 -19.04 -23.41 12.67
CA ALA A 89 -18.14 -22.44 12.05
C ALA A 89 -18.34 -22.33 10.54
N ARG A 90 -18.50 -23.46 9.84
CA ARG A 90 -18.83 -23.48 8.41
C ARG A 90 -20.16 -22.82 8.15
N ALA A 91 -21.18 -23.16 8.93
CA ALA A 91 -22.51 -22.56 8.84
C ALA A 91 -22.45 -21.04 9.04
N PHE A 92 -21.77 -20.60 10.09
CA PHE A 92 -21.57 -19.19 10.37
C PHE A 92 -20.89 -18.46 9.22
N LEU A 93 -19.78 -18.99 8.68
CA LEU A 93 -19.09 -18.40 7.54
C LEU A 93 -19.98 -18.35 6.29
N THR A 94 -20.81 -19.37 6.07
CA THR A 94 -21.80 -19.40 4.98
C THR A 94 -22.81 -18.27 5.12
N VAL A 95 -23.45 -18.15 6.28
CA VAL A 95 -24.43 -17.08 6.57
C VAL A 95 -23.76 -15.72 6.44
N TYR A 96 -22.58 -15.55 7.03
CA TYR A 96 -21.82 -14.30 6.98
C TYR A 96 -21.51 -13.87 5.53
N ALA A 97 -21.09 -14.81 4.69
CA ALA A 97 -20.80 -14.57 3.28
C ALA A 97 -22.07 -14.29 2.46
N GLN A 98 -23.16 -15.01 2.71
CA GLN A 98 -24.46 -14.80 2.06
C GLN A 98 -25.06 -13.43 2.39
N VAL A 99 -25.05 -13.04 3.66
CA VAL A 99 -25.51 -11.70 4.09
C VAL A 99 -24.65 -10.60 3.47
N SER A 100 -23.35 -10.82 3.30
CA SER A 100 -22.50 -9.86 2.58
C SER A 100 -22.79 -9.77 1.07
N SER A 101 -23.49 -10.76 0.52
CA SER A 101 -23.80 -10.88 -0.91
C SER A 101 -25.26 -10.56 -1.23
N SER A 102 -26.09 -10.27 -0.22
CA SER A 102 -27.53 -10.07 -0.38
C SER A 102 -27.87 -8.73 -1.04
N ALA A 103 -29.07 -8.66 -1.62
CA ALA A 103 -29.58 -7.50 -2.36
C ALA A 103 -29.73 -6.23 -1.51
N THR A 104 -29.60 -6.31 -0.18
CA THR A 104 -29.69 -5.14 0.72
C THR A 104 -28.47 -4.23 0.64
N MET A 105 -27.33 -4.69 0.09
CA MET A 105 -26.19 -3.84 -0.26
C MET A 105 -25.66 -4.11 -1.67
N PRO A 106 -26.39 -3.69 -2.72
CA PRO A 106 -25.97 -3.86 -4.11
C PRO A 106 -24.59 -3.22 -4.33
N GLY A 107 -23.63 -3.99 -4.84
CA GLY A 107 -22.29 -3.49 -5.19
C GLY A 107 -21.24 -3.55 -4.08
N GLN A 108 -21.55 -4.06 -2.88
CA GLN A 108 -20.59 -4.17 -1.76
C GLN A 108 -20.39 -5.61 -1.28
N LYS A 109 -20.18 -6.55 -2.20
CA LYS A 109 -19.76 -7.91 -1.85
C LYS A 109 -18.49 -7.85 -1.02
N MET A 110 -18.42 -8.65 0.05
CA MET A 110 -17.15 -8.83 0.76
C MET A 110 -16.09 -9.38 -0.22
N ASN A 111 -14.82 -9.09 0.01
CA ASN A 111 -13.75 -9.77 -0.71
C ASN A 111 -13.29 -11.03 0.03
N TYR A 112 -12.58 -11.90 -0.67
CA TYR A 112 -12.08 -13.16 -0.13
C TYR A 112 -11.19 -12.95 1.10
N ASP A 113 -10.32 -11.94 1.08
CA ASP A 113 -9.42 -11.63 2.20
C ASP A 113 -10.19 -11.27 3.48
N SER A 114 -11.31 -10.56 3.35
CA SER A 114 -12.18 -10.26 4.49
C SER A 114 -12.80 -11.52 5.08
N LEU A 115 -13.21 -12.46 4.22
CA LEU A 115 -13.75 -13.76 4.67
C LEU A 115 -12.67 -14.57 5.38
N THR A 116 -11.45 -14.57 4.83
CA THR A 116 -10.28 -15.17 5.47
C THR A 116 -9.96 -14.52 6.82
N CYS A 117 -10.06 -13.19 6.94
CA CYS A 117 -9.90 -12.49 8.22
C CYS A 117 -10.97 -12.92 9.24
N VAL A 118 -12.24 -13.02 8.83
CA VAL A 118 -13.33 -13.49 9.69
C VAL A 118 -13.05 -14.92 10.19
N ARG A 119 -12.57 -15.82 9.33
CA ARG A 119 -12.15 -17.16 9.73
C ARG A 119 -11.04 -17.14 10.79
N TYR A 120 -10.03 -16.30 10.62
CA TYR A 120 -8.93 -16.19 11.59
C TYR A 120 -9.39 -15.60 12.94
N ASP A 121 -10.29 -14.63 12.91
CA ASP A 121 -10.87 -14.08 14.13
C ASP A 121 -11.76 -15.11 14.83
N LEU A 122 -12.57 -15.86 14.08
CA LEU A 122 -13.39 -16.95 14.61
C LEU A 122 -12.53 -18.03 15.28
N TYR A 123 -11.41 -18.41 14.67
CA TYR A 123 -10.42 -19.28 15.31
C TYR A 123 -9.92 -18.71 16.64
N GLY A 124 -9.65 -17.40 16.67
CA GLY A 124 -9.21 -16.70 17.87
C GLY A 124 -10.24 -16.77 19.00
N LEU A 125 -11.54 -16.64 18.67
CA LEU A 125 -12.64 -16.82 19.62
C LEU A 125 -12.66 -18.26 20.15
N ILE A 126 -12.61 -19.23 19.26
CA ILE A 126 -12.71 -20.65 19.63
C ILE A 126 -11.53 -21.11 20.45
N SER A 127 -10.33 -20.63 20.12
CA SER A 127 -9.14 -20.90 20.94
C SER A 127 -9.26 -20.34 22.36
N GLU A 128 -10.07 -19.30 22.55
CA GLU A 128 -10.31 -18.72 23.88
C GLU A 128 -11.41 -19.48 24.64
N PHE A 129 -12.54 -19.75 24.00
CA PHE A 129 -13.73 -20.32 24.63
C PHE A 129 -13.81 -21.86 24.57
N CYS A 130 -12.94 -22.53 23.80
CA CYS A 130 -12.85 -23.98 23.70
C CYS A 130 -11.42 -24.44 24.07
N PRO A 131 -11.13 -24.70 25.37
CA PRO A 131 -9.80 -25.08 25.82
C PRO A 131 -9.22 -26.32 25.13
N HIS A 132 -10.09 -27.29 24.77
CA HIS A 132 -9.68 -28.48 24.04
C HIS A 132 -9.12 -28.15 22.65
N ALA A 133 -9.76 -27.24 21.91
CA ALA A 133 -9.31 -26.80 20.59
C ALA A 133 -7.99 -26.02 20.66
N ARG A 134 -7.74 -25.29 21.75
CA ARG A 134 -6.47 -24.58 21.99
C ARG A 134 -5.29 -25.52 22.21
N ALA A 135 -5.49 -26.60 22.96
CA ALA A 135 -4.43 -27.54 23.31
C ALA A 135 -4.16 -28.58 22.20
N ASN A 136 -5.16 -28.89 21.37
CA ASN A 136 -5.07 -29.95 20.38
C ASN A 136 -4.58 -29.44 19.01
N LYS A 137 -3.33 -29.78 18.66
CA LYS A 137 -2.72 -29.41 17.36
C LYS A 137 -3.51 -29.95 16.16
N VAL A 138 -4.06 -31.17 16.25
CA VAL A 138 -4.82 -31.78 15.14
C VAL A 138 -6.07 -30.96 14.86
N VAL A 139 -6.83 -30.61 15.89
CA VAL A 139 -8.04 -29.77 15.77
C VAL A 139 -7.72 -28.43 15.13
N ARG A 140 -6.59 -27.81 15.51
CA ARG A 140 -6.13 -26.56 14.90
C ARG A 140 -5.75 -26.71 13.42
N ASP A 141 -5.01 -27.76 13.09
CA ASP A 141 -4.54 -27.96 11.71
C ASP A 141 -5.73 -28.33 10.79
N ASP A 142 -6.68 -29.12 11.29
CA ASP A 142 -7.97 -29.39 10.66
C ASP A 142 -8.79 -28.10 10.48
N TRP A 143 -8.84 -27.24 11.49
CA TRP A 143 -9.52 -25.96 11.41
C TRP A 143 -9.02 -25.11 10.25
N PHE A 144 -7.70 -24.91 10.15
CA PHE A 144 -7.13 -24.12 9.07
C PHE A 144 -7.35 -24.77 7.72
N THR A 145 -7.20 -26.08 7.61
CA THR A 145 -7.34 -26.80 6.34
C THR A 145 -8.79 -26.84 5.86
N GLN A 146 -9.72 -27.25 6.73
CA GLN A 146 -11.11 -27.47 6.36
C GLN A 146 -11.88 -26.16 6.17
N LEU A 147 -11.64 -25.14 7.01
CA LEU A 147 -12.29 -23.86 6.81
C LEU A 147 -11.66 -23.05 5.67
N ASP A 148 -10.39 -23.26 5.30
CA ASP A 148 -9.86 -22.72 4.03
C ASP A 148 -10.58 -23.29 2.82
N LYS A 149 -10.72 -24.62 2.76
CA LYS A 149 -11.50 -25.28 1.71
C LYS A 149 -12.94 -24.75 1.68
N HIS A 150 -13.57 -24.55 2.83
CA HIS A 150 -14.93 -23.99 2.92
C HIS A 150 -14.98 -22.52 2.44
N CYS A 151 -14.05 -21.67 2.86
CA CYS A 151 -13.98 -20.29 2.37
C CYS A 151 -13.77 -20.25 0.85
N GLN A 152 -12.93 -21.13 0.27
CA GLN A 152 -12.76 -21.24 -1.18
C GLN A 152 -14.04 -21.71 -1.87
N TYR A 153 -14.76 -22.68 -1.28
CA TYR A 153 -16.07 -23.11 -1.75
C TYR A 153 -17.05 -21.93 -1.78
N LEU A 154 -17.19 -21.20 -0.68
CA LEU A 154 -18.05 -20.00 -0.59
C LEU A 154 -17.65 -18.95 -1.63
N ARG A 155 -16.34 -18.76 -1.83
CA ARG A 155 -15.82 -17.81 -2.81
C ARG A 155 -16.35 -18.11 -4.21
N VAL A 156 -16.24 -19.37 -4.61
CA VAL A 156 -16.69 -19.86 -5.91
C VAL A 156 -18.22 -19.80 -6.02
N THR A 157 -18.93 -20.33 -5.03
CA THR A 157 -20.39 -20.50 -5.07
C THR A 157 -21.15 -19.18 -4.98
N LEU A 158 -20.64 -18.21 -4.22
CA LEU A 158 -21.24 -16.88 -4.06
C LEU A 158 -20.62 -15.81 -4.98
N ASN A 159 -19.64 -16.20 -5.80
CA ASN A 159 -18.87 -15.30 -6.64
C ASN A 159 -18.34 -14.10 -5.82
N ILE A 160 -17.66 -14.40 -4.71
CA ILE A 160 -16.97 -13.43 -3.87
C ILE A 160 -15.68 -13.04 -4.60
N PRO A 161 -15.47 -11.75 -4.89
CA PRO A 161 -14.24 -11.32 -5.54
C PRO A 161 -13.04 -11.64 -4.65
N ALA A 162 -12.01 -12.29 -5.22
CA ALA A 162 -10.69 -12.18 -4.65
C ALA A 162 -10.20 -10.74 -4.89
N ALA A 163 -9.54 -10.13 -3.91
CA ALA A 163 -8.78 -8.93 -4.22
C ALA A 163 -7.80 -9.32 -5.35
N PRO A 164 -7.67 -8.52 -6.42
CA PRO A 164 -6.59 -8.74 -7.36
C PRO A 164 -5.31 -8.81 -6.52
N LYS A 165 -4.52 -9.86 -6.72
CA LYS A 165 -3.18 -9.91 -6.13
C LYS A 165 -2.40 -8.80 -6.82
N GLU A 166 -2.42 -7.61 -6.23
CA GLU A 166 -1.53 -6.55 -6.63
C GLU A 166 -0.11 -7.09 -6.50
N ASP A 167 0.70 -6.89 -7.54
CA ASP A 167 2.10 -7.23 -7.45
C ASP A 167 2.71 -6.52 -6.26
N LYS A 168 3.45 -7.31 -5.50
CA LYS A 168 4.15 -6.81 -4.33
C LYS A 168 5.22 -5.85 -4.82
N LEU A 169 5.06 -4.56 -4.52
CA LEU A 169 6.08 -3.54 -4.78
C LEU A 169 7.11 -3.43 -3.65
N TYR A 170 8.37 -3.16 -3.98
CA TYR A 170 9.50 -3.04 -3.05
C TYR A 170 10.19 -1.71 -3.30
N TYR A 171 10.25 -0.83 -2.32
CA TYR A 171 10.92 0.47 -2.51
C TYR A 171 12.31 0.37 -1.87
N GLY A 172 13.33 0.31 -2.72
CA GLY A 172 14.75 0.31 -2.39
C GLY A 172 15.33 1.72 -2.33
N LYS A 173 16.65 1.83 -2.58
CA LYS A 173 17.41 3.08 -2.54
C LYS A 173 16.85 4.08 -3.55
N ASP A 174 16.66 3.65 -4.80
CA ASP A 174 16.27 4.54 -5.91
C ASP A 174 14.87 5.13 -5.72
N GLU A 175 13.88 4.32 -5.31
CA GLU A 175 12.55 4.87 -5.03
C GLU A 175 12.54 5.81 -3.84
N MET A 176 13.36 5.53 -2.83
CA MET A 176 13.49 6.42 -1.67
C MET A 176 14.10 7.77 -2.09
N LEU A 177 15.16 7.75 -2.91
CA LEU A 177 15.79 8.96 -3.46
C LEU A 177 14.76 9.78 -4.25
N LEU A 178 14.12 9.15 -5.24
CA LEU A 178 13.11 9.78 -6.09
C LEU A 178 11.96 10.39 -5.27
N LEU A 179 11.48 9.69 -4.23
CA LEU A 179 10.45 10.19 -3.33
C LEU A 179 10.93 11.38 -2.50
N ALA A 180 12.14 11.33 -1.96
CA ALA A 180 12.72 12.42 -1.17
C ALA A 180 12.92 13.68 -2.01
N GLU A 181 13.52 13.55 -3.19
CA GLU A 181 13.71 14.64 -4.14
C GLU A 181 12.39 15.25 -4.58
N THR A 182 11.41 14.41 -4.96
CA THR A 182 10.07 14.87 -5.34
C THR A 182 9.39 15.61 -4.19
N ALA A 183 9.54 15.12 -2.96
CA ALA A 183 8.97 15.76 -1.77
C ALA A 183 9.62 17.13 -1.49
N LEU A 184 10.95 17.22 -1.59
CA LEU A 184 11.70 18.46 -1.42
C LEU A 184 11.36 19.49 -2.51
N ALA A 185 11.35 19.08 -3.78
CA ALA A 185 11.00 19.94 -4.91
C ALA A 185 9.57 20.48 -4.79
N ASN A 186 8.63 19.69 -4.26
CA ASN A 186 7.23 20.08 -4.11
C ASN A 186 6.86 20.46 -2.67
N SER A 187 7.85 20.88 -1.87
CA SER A 187 7.67 21.20 -0.46
C SER A 187 6.82 22.47 -0.29
N ILE A 188 5.71 22.33 0.45
CA ILE A 188 4.87 23.46 0.86
C ILE A 188 5.36 24.07 2.18
N HIS A 189 5.84 23.20 3.08
CA HIS A 189 6.35 23.58 4.40
C HIS A 189 7.49 22.61 4.75
N MET A 190 8.71 23.14 4.79
CA MET A 190 9.92 22.32 4.85
C MET A 190 9.96 21.42 6.08
N ASN A 191 9.56 21.89 7.26
CA ASN A 191 9.57 21.06 8.47
C ASN A 191 8.58 19.89 8.41
N ASN A 192 7.51 20.01 7.60
CA ASN A 192 6.56 18.92 7.41
C ASN A 192 7.08 17.93 6.36
N THR A 193 7.67 18.42 5.28
CA THR A 193 8.33 17.59 4.25
C THR A 193 9.48 16.78 4.85
N LEU A 194 10.40 17.44 5.56
CA LEU A 194 11.59 16.82 6.11
C LEU A 194 11.26 15.75 7.15
N GLN A 195 10.26 15.96 8.01
CA GLN A 195 9.86 14.91 8.96
C GLN A 195 9.28 13.66 8.28
N HIS A 196 8.66 13.79 7.10
CA HIS A 196 8.20 12.64 6.33
C HIS A 196 9.38 11.88 5.72
N ILE A 197 10.38 12.59 5.18
CA ILE A 197 11.61 12.00 4.66
C ILE A 197 12.35 11.27 5.79
N VAL A 198 12.57 11.91 6.95
CA VAL A 198 13.16 11.27 8.14
C VAL A 198 12.43 10.00 8.52
N LEU A 199 11.09 10.02 8.54
CA LEU A 199 10.30 8.83 8.85
C LEU A 199 10.49 7.71 7.82
N TRP A 200 10.53 8.04 6.52
CA TRP A 200 10.79 7.07 5.47
C TRP A 200 12.18 6.46 5.62
N THR A 201 13.20 7.28 5.84
CA THR A 201 14.59 6.86 6.11
C THR A 201 14.66 5.96 7.36
N MET A 202 13.98 6.31 8.46
CA MET A 202 13.89 5.46 9.64
C MET A 202 13.30 4.08 9.30
N ILE A 203 12.21 4.03 8.54
CA ILE A 203 11.55 2.78 8.15
C ILE A 203 12.42 1.99 7.16
N PHE A 204 13.13 2.67 6.26
CA PHE A 204 14.05 2.08 5.30
C PHE A 204 15.14 1.27 6.01
N TYR A 205 15.84 1.86 6.99
CA TYR A 205 16.92 1.17 7.71
C TYR A 205 16.46 0.09 8.68
N THR A 206 15.35 0.33 9.39
CA THR A 206 14.92 -0.55 10.48
C THR A 206 13.91 -1.60 10.02
N ALA A 207 13.39 -1.46 8.81
CA ALA A 207 12.22 -2.19 8.29
C ALA A 207 11.01 -2.13 9.23
N GLY A 208 10.88 -1.09 10.07
CA GLY A 208 9.83 -1.00 11.09
C GLY A 208 8.42 -0.86 10.54
N ARG A 209 7.41 -1.25 11.33
CA ARG A 209 6.02 -0.95 10.97
C ARG A 209 5.75 0.53 11.27
N PRO A 210 4.98 1.24 10.44
CA PRO A 210 4.68 2.66 10.66
C PRO A 210 4.10 2.97 12.04
N GLY A 211 3.22 2.10 12.54
CA GLY A 211 2.61 2.24 13.86
C GLY A 211 3.56 1.97 15.03
N SER A 212 4.87 1.78 14.79
CA SER A 212 5.91 1.82 15.81
C SER A 212 6.50 3.20 16.00
N TYR A 213 6.34 4.08 15.01
CA TYR A 213 6.84 5.46 15.03
C TYR A 213 5.72 6.48 15.22
N LEU A 214 4.53 6.14 14.70
CA LEU A 214 3.40 7.04 14.59
C LEU A 214 2.22 6.59 15.44
N SER A 215 1.47 7.59 15.91
CA SER A 215 0.18 7.40 16.53
C SER A 215 -0.80 6.76 15.54
N THR A 216 -1.62 5.84 16.03
CA THR A 216 -2.66 5.16 15.25
C THR A 216 -3.99 5.23 15.99
N ALA A 217 -5.10 4.97 15.28
CA ALA A 217 -6.43 4.97 15.88
C ALA A 217 -6.54 4.06 17.13
N TYR A 218 -5.80 2.95 17.14
CA TYR A 218 -5.82 1.95 18.22
C TYR A 218 -4.72 2.13 19.26
N TYR A 219 -3.66 2.86 18.93
CA TYR A 219 -2.50 3.06 19.78
C TYR A 219 -2.13 4.53 19.74
N LYS A 220 -2.88 5.34 20.51
CA LYS A 220 -2.77 6.79 20.47
C LYS A 220 -1.46 7.29 21.05
N ASP A 221 -0.97 6.60 22.09
CA ASP A 221 0.23 6.96 22.86
C ASP A 221 1.51 6.24 22.41
N TRP A 222 1.44 5.50 21.31
CA TRP A 222 2.57 4.74 20.77
C TRP A 222 3.20 5.53 19.63
N TYR A 223 4.15 6.39 19.94
CA TYR A 223 4.91 7.19 18.97
C TYR A 223 6.29 7.56 19.54
N ILE A 224 7.20 8.00 18.67
CA ILE A 224 8.56 8.42 19.05
C ILE A 224 8.51 9.83 19.66
N LEU A 225 9.22 10.01 20.78
CA LEU A 225 9.49 11.31 21.40
C LEU A 225 10.89 11.80 21.04
N TYR A 226 11.19 13.09 21.27
CA TYR A 226 12.57 13.58 21.14
C TYR A 226 13.53 12.81 22.06
N GLU A 227 13.15 12.53 23.30
CA GLU A 227 14.00 11.77 24.25
C GLU A 227 14.29 10.31 23.86
N ASP A 228 13.66 9.81 22.79
CA ASP A 228 13.94 8.49 22.24
C ASP A 228 15.05 8.48 21.18
N ILE A 229 15.55 9.66 20.82
CA ILE A 229 16.58 9.85 19.82
C ILE A 229 17.77 10.48 20.52
N LEU A 230 18.95 9.91 20.32
CA LEU A 230 20.21 10.50 20.75
C LEU A 230 21.09 10.70 19.51
N LEU A 231 21.43 11.96 19.23
CA LEU A 231 22.37 12.32 18.18
C LEU A 231 23.78 12.32 18.75
N ILE A 232 24.68 11.59 18.10
CA ILE A 232 26.07 11.41 18.52
C ILE A 232 26.96 12.02 17.45
N ARG A 233 27.75 13.03 17.79
CA ARG A 233 28.75 13.61 16.89
C ARG A 233 29.95 12.66 16.80
N SER A 234 30.49 12.49 15.59
CA SER A 234 31.74 11.75 15.39
C SER A 234 32.94 12.51 15.98
N GLU A 235 33.91 11.78 16.52
CA GLU A 235 35.17 12.34 16.99
C GLU A 235 36.12 12.68 15.82
N GLU A 236 36.00 11.95 14.71
CA GLU A 236 36.86 12.10 13.53
C GLU A 236 36.44 13.26 12.63
N ASP A 237 35.13 13.49 12.53
CA ASP A 237 34.55 14.54 11.68
C ASP A 237 33.36 15.21 12.38
N PRO A 238 33.50 16.47 12.82
CA PRO A 238 32.44 17.18 13.52
C PRO A 238 31.20 17.42 12.66
N THR A 239 31.27 17.26 11.34
CA THR A 239 30.13 17.39 10.42
C THR A 239 29.32 16.11 10.24
N THR A 240 29.77 15.00 10.85
CA THR A 240 29.10 13.70 10.78
C THR A 240 28.43 13.33 12.10
N PHE A 241 27.27 12.69 11.99
CA PHE A 241 26.45 12.32 13.13
C PHE A 241 26.03 10.86 13.03
N GLY A 242 26.03 10.16 14.15
CA GLY A 242 25.31 8.89 14.34
C GLY A 242 24.01 9.12 15.11
N VAL A 243 23.13 8.12 15.07
CA VAL A 243 21.89 8.14 15.83
C VAL A 243 21.68 6.85 16.62
N ASP A 244 21.41 7.01 17.91
CA ASP A 244 20.89 5.99 18.80
C ASP A 244 19.38 6.19 18.94
N LEU A 245 18.61 5.26 18.37
CA LEU A 245 17.15 5.31 18.30
C LEU A 245 16.52 4.25 19.21
N ARG A 246 15.69 4.68 20.14
CA ARG A 246 14.87 3.83 21.01
C ARG A 246 13.41 3.81 20.55
N VAL A 247 12.97 2.72 19.93
CA VAL A 247 11.57 2.55 19.53
C VAL A 247 10.79 1.85 20.63
N ARG A 248 10.04 2.61 21.45
CA ARG A 248 9.27 2.09 22.61
C ARG A 248 8.20 1.06 22.27
N SER A 249 7.65 1.15 21.06
CA SER A 249 6.47 0.41 20.63
C SER A 249 6.74 -0.38 19.35
N TRP A 250 7.78 -1.21 19.39
CA TRP A 250 8.24 -1.99 18.26
C TRP A 250 7.27 -3.14 17.91
N LYS A 251 6.55 -2.96 16.81
CA LYS A 251 5.48 -3.87 16.36
C LYS A 251 6.06 -4.99 15.50
N GLY A 252 5.56 -6.18 15.75
CA GLY A 252 5.94 -7.40 15.03
C GLY A 252 5.35 -8.62 15.73
N GLY A 253 5.40 -8.61 17.07
CA GLY A 253 4.76 -9.61 17.92
C GLY A 253 3.27 -9.31 18.11
N HIS A 254 2.44 -10.35 18.07
CA HIS A 254 1.04 -10.29 18.50
C HIS A 254 0.98 -10.35 20.03
N GLY A 255 1.00 -9.19 20.68
CA GLY A 255 0.86 -9.06 22.13
C GLY A 255 0.43 -7.65 22.55
N ALA A 256 -0.21 -7.54 23.72
CA ALA A 256 -0.61 -6.26 24.32
C ALA A 256 0.57 -5.51 24.96
N LYS A 257 1.69 -6.18 25.20
CA LYS A 257 2.88 -5.59 25.84
C LYS A 257 3.67 -4.78 24.81
N GLN A 258 4.01 -3.54 25.19
CA GLN A 258 4.98 -2.75 24.46
C GLN A 258 6.33 -3.47 24.47
N PHE A 259 6.97 -3.55 23.30
CA PHE A 259 8.30 -4.08 23.15
C PHE A 259 9.21 -2.95 22.68
N THR A 260 10.27 -2.68 23.44
CA THR A 260 11.24 -1.65 23.08
C THR A 260 12.38 -2.25 22.28
N LYS A 261 12.77 -1.59 21.18
CA LYS A 261 13.93 -1.97 20.37
C LYS A 261 14.88 -0.78 20.25
N HIS A 262 16.17 -1.05 20.37
CA HIS A 262 17.23 -0.07 20.19
C HIS A 262 17.92 -0.32 18.86
N PHE A 263 18.21 0.76 18.14
CA PHE A 263 18.95 0.74 16.90
C PHE A 263 20.04 1.80 16.96
N ARG A 264 21.22 1.46 16.47
CA ARG A 264 22.32 2.40 16.24
C ARG A 264 22.55 2.46 14.75
N MET A 265 22.57 3.67 14.18
CA MET A 265 22.82 3.92 12.78
C MET A 265 23.98 4.90 12.66
N SER A 266 25.01 4.49 11.93
CA SER A 266 26.16 5.32 11.60
C SER A 266 25.80 6.31 10.48
N PRO A 267 26.56 7.41 10.32
CA PRO A 267 26.45 8.27 9.15
C PRO A 267 26.70 7.46 7.87
N VAL A 268 26.15 7.95 6.76
CA VAL A 268 26.50 7.41 5.42
C VAL A 268 27.97 7.71 5.12
N GLN A 269 28.57 7.02 4.16
CA GLN A 269 30.01 7.15 3.87
C GLN A 269 30.29 8.25 2.84
N THR A 270 29.42 8.40 1.84
CA THR A 270 29.63 9.34 0.72
C THR A 270 28.76 10.59 0.86
N GLY A 271 29.06 11.63 0.08
CA GLY A 271 28.28 12.86 0.04
C GLY A 271 26.93 12.68 -0.67
N GLU A 272 26.91 11.87 -1.72
CA GLU A 272 25.71 11.55 -2.53
C GLU A 272 24.58 10.93 -1.71
N GLU A 273 24.94 10.23 -0.63
CA GLU A 273 23.99 9.55 0.24
C GLU A 273 23.42 10.45 1.34
N CYS A 274 23.64 11.78 1.30
CA CYS A 274 23.13 12.71 2.31
C CYS A 274 21.62 12.60 2.58
N LEU A 275 20.82 12.28 1.56
CA LEU A 275 19.37 12.06 1.71
C LEU A 275 19.00 10.75 2.44
N PHE A 276 19.97 9.86 2.59
CA PHE A 276 19.88 8.65 3.39
C PHE A 276 20.52 8.83 4.76
N ASP A 277 21.29 9.88 5.02
CA ASP A 277 21.88 10.14 6.33
C ASP A 277 20.81 10.53 7.36
N LEU A 278 20.33 9.52 8.10
CA LEU A 278 19.25 9.70 9.06
C LEU A 278 19.61 10.71 10.16
N ALA A 279 20.85 10.66 10.67
CA ALA A 279 21.27 11.51 11.76
C ALA A 279 21.38 12.97 11.30
N LEU A 280 21.92 13.20 10.10
CA LEU A 280 21.95 14.50 9.44
C LEU A 280 20.54 15.09 9.27
N LEU A 281 19.61 14.30 8.72
CA LEU A 281 18.24 14.75 8.49
C LEU A 281 17.49 15.07 9.80
N ILE A 282 17.74 14.30 10.87
CA ILE A 282 17.22 14.59 12.21
C ILE A 282 17.81 15.89 12.75
N ALA A 283 19.12 16.09 12.65
CA ALA A 283 19.80 17.29 13.13
C ALA A 283 19.26 18.54 12.42
N LEU A 284 19.10 18.49 11.09
CA LEU A 284 18.49 19.56 10.30
C LEU A 284 17.05 19.86 10.70
N LEU A 285 16.23 18.82 10.89
CA LEU A 285 14.85 18.99 11.32
C LEU A 285 14.76 19.62 12.71
N ALA A 286 15.62 19.18 13.63
CA ALA A 286 15.65 19.70 14.99
C ALA A 286 16.14 21.16 15.05
N LEU A 287 17.16 21.49 14.26
CA LEU A 287 17.68 22.85 14.14
C LEU A 287 16.60 23.81 13.61
N ARG A 288 15.93 23.44 12.50
CA ARG A 288 14.82 24.24 11.93
C ARG A 288 13.63 24.41 12.87
N ARG A 289 13.44 23.50 13.83
CA ARG A 289 12.39 23.59 14.87
C ARG A 289 12.86 24.31 16.13
N GLY A 290 14.13 24.70 16.22
CA GLY A 290 14.73 25.25 17.43
C GLY A 290 14.67 24.27 18.62
N ALA A 291 14.73 22.96 18.35
CA ALA A 291 14.59 21.91 19.36
C ALA A 291 15.93 21.55 20.03
N LEU A 292 17.05 21.94 19.43
CA LEU A 292 18.39 21.73 19.98
C LEU A 292 18.66 22.72 21.12
N ARG A 293 19.28 22.23 22.20
CA ARG A 293 19.54 23.03 23.41
C ARG A 293 20.62 24.07 23.20
N ASP A 294 21.72 23.65 22.61
CA ASP A 294 22.98 24.40 22.56
C ASP A 294 23.24 25.00 21.17
N HIS A 295 22.38 24.72 20.18
CA HIS A 295 22.56 25.11 18.77
C HIS A 295 21.30 25.76 18.22
N THR A 296 21.44 26.99 17.74
CA THR A 296 20.38 27.79 17.10
C THR A 296 20.64 28.02 15.62
N THR A 297 21.91 27.96 15.20
CA THR A 297 22.33 28.12 13.80
C THR A 297 23.05 26.88 13.28
N LEU A 298 23.19 26.79 11.95
CA LEU A 298 23.95 25.69 11.34
C LEU A 298 25.44 25.78 11.69
N ASP A 299 26.01 26.99 11.72
CA ASP A 299 27.42 27.19 12.07
C ASP A 299 27.71 26.77 13.51
N GLU A 300 26.82 27.07 14.46
CA GLU A 300 26.94 26.56 15.84
C GLU A 300 26.93 25.02 15.87
N LEU A 301 26.00 24.41 15.14
CA LEU A 301 25.90 22.96 15.05
C LEU A 301 27.17 22.34 14.43
N LEU A 302 27.75 22.91 13.38
CA LEU A 302 28.92 22.34 12.70
C LEU A 302 30.23 22.58 13.47
N ASN A 303 30.34 23.69 14.20
CA ASN A 303 31.51 24.02 15.00
C ASN A 303 31.45 23.45 16.43
N GLY A 304 30.32 22.82 16.81
CA GLY A 304 30.15 22.14 18.09
C GLY A 304 31.17 21.03 18.32
N ARG A 305 31.57 20.83 19.58
CA ARG A 305 32.56 19.83 20.01
C ARG A 305 32.00 18.80 20.98
N GLU A 306 30.77 18.98 21.41
CA GLU A 306 30.07 18.02 22.24
C GLU A 306 29.81 16.74 21.48
N ARG A 307 30.01 15.61 22.17
CA ARG A 307 29.75 14.27 21.63
C ARG A 307 28.26 13.99 21.52
N GLU A 308 27.46 14.47 22.46
CA GLU A 308 26.01 14.27 22.48
C GLU A 308 25.29 15.59 22.21
N ILE A 309 24.53 15.63 21.13
CA ILE A 309 23.70 16.79 20.78
C ILE A 309 22.39 16.68 21.55
N ARG A 310 22.16 17.62 22.47
CA ARG A 310 21.04 17.55 23.44
C ARG A 310 19.81 18.33 22.98
N TRP A 311 18.64 17.80 23.31
CA TRP A 311 17.35 18.46 23.14
C TRP A 311 17.11 19.49 24.26
N LYS A 312 16.32 20.54 23.98
CA LYS A 312 15.79 21.42 25.03
C LYS A 312 14.88 20.64 25.96
N GLU A 313 14.91 20.96 27.26
CA GLU A 313 14.19 20.18 28.28
C GLU A 313 12.67 20.22 28.09
N ASP A 314 12.14 21.34 27.57
CA ASP A 314 10.71 21.56 27.33
C ASP A 314 10.15 20.81 26.11
N VAL A 315 11.00 20.32 25.20
CA VAL A 315 10.59 19.55 24.01
C VAL A 315 10.85 18.06 24.12
N ARG A 316 11.61 17.58 25.13
CA ARG A 316 12.00 16.17 25.26
C ARG A 316 10.82 15.19 25.23
N LYS A 317 9.70 15.59 25.85
CA LYS A 317 8.47 14.80 25.94
C LYS A 317 7.49 15.06 24.79
N ASP A 318 7.82 15.98 23.88
CA ASP A 318 6.99 16.22 22.71
C ASP A 318 7.16 15.10 21.67
N PRO A 319 6.13 14.83 20.86
CA PRO A 319 6.25 13.95 19.70
C PRO A 319 7.36 14.42 18.74
N PHE A 320 8.23 13.51 18.32
CA PHE A 320 9.24 13.82 17.31
C PHE A 320 8.60 14.04 15.93
N PHE A 321 7.66 13.18 15.54
CA PHE A 321 6.84 13.36 14.35
C PHE A 321 5.59 14.15 14.72
N ALA A 322 5.58 15.42 14.39
CA ALA A 322 4.53 16.38 14.70
C ALA A 322 3.37 16.28 13.70
N ARG A 323 2.15 16.50 14.17
CA ARG A 323 0.96 16.53 13.31
C ARG A 323 1.07 17.68 12.32
N GLY A 324 0.99 17.39 11.03
CA GLY A 324 0.77 18.43 10.02
C GLY A 324 -0.56 19.16 10.25
N ALA A 325 -0.55 20.48 10.18
CA ALA A 325 -1.75 21.31 10.21
C ALA A 325 -2.60 21.10 8.94
N SER A 326 -3.71 21.82 8.83
CA SER A 326 -4.58 21.75 7.65
C SER A 326 -3.75 21.96 6.37
N ARG A 327 -3.87 21.02 5.43
CA ARG A 327 -3.14 21.00 4.15
C ARG A 327 -1.61 20.91 4.25
N GLY A 328 -1.06 20.65 5.44
CA GLY A 328 0.39 20.55 5.64
C GLY A 328 1.12 21.90 5.60
N MET A 329 0.42 23.02 5.81
CA MET A 329 1.01 24.38 5.81
C MET A 329 1.86 24.69 7.03
N SER A 330 1.75 23.90 8.10
CA SER A 330 2.56 24.01 9.31
C SER A 330 2.57 22.68 10.06
N THR A 331 3.30 22.62 11.17
CA THR A 331 3.32 21.46 12.08
C THR A 331 2.90 21.89 13.49
N ASP A 332 2.09 21.07 14.15
CA ASP A 332 1.72 21.20 15.56
C ASP A 332 2.66 20.32 16.40
N PRO A 333 3.67 20.89 17.08
CA PRO A 333 4.70 20.12 17.79
C PRO A 333 4.16 19.36 19.00
N LYS A 334 2.99 19.75 19.54
CA LYS A 334 2.43 19.13 20.75
C LYS A 334 1.55 17.93 20.44
N ARG A 335 1.26 17.65 19.17
CA ARG A 335 0.40 16.54 18.75
C ARG A 335 1.15 15.57 17.84
N PRO A 336 1.07 14.24 18.08
CA PRO A 336 1.77 13.29 17.25
C PRO A 336 1.13 13.20 15.86
N MET A 337 1.96 12.96 14.85
CA MET A 337 1.50 12.63 13.51
C MET A 337 0.74 11.31 13.53
N HIS A 338 -0.47 11.32 12.96
CA HIS A 338 -1.27 10.11 12.78
C HIS A 338 -0.83 9.36 11.51
N TYR A 339 -0.87 8.03 11.54
CA TYR A 339 -0.51 7.17 10.41
C TYR A 339 -1.16 7.57 9.08
N GLU A 340 -2.46 7.89 9.09
CA GLU A 340 -3.17 8.30 7.86
C GLU A 340 -2.59 9.58 7.23
N ASN A 341 -2.10 10.53 8.04
CA ASN A 341 -1.51 11.76 7.50
C ASN A 341 -0.24 11.45 6.70
N MET A 342 0.64 10.60 7.25
CA MET A 342 1.82 10.12 6.51
C MET A 342 1.42 9.34 5.27
N ARG A 343 0.42 8.45 5.37
CA ARG A 343 -0.04 7.66 4.22
C ARG A 343 -0.53 8.55 3.08
N HIS A 344 -1.30 9.60 3.38
CA HIS A 344 -1.76 10.57 2.39
C HIS A 344 -0.62 11.39 1.79
N PHE A 345 0.35 11.80 2.61
CA PHE A 345 1.53 12.52 2.12
C PHE A 345 2.37 11.65 1.17
N LEU A 346 2.71 10.42 1.57
CA LEU A 346 3.45 9.47 0.72
C LEU A 346 2.72 9.19 -0.58
N LEU A 347 1.40 8.95 -0.53
CA LEU A 347 0.62 8.67 -1.74
C LEU A 347 0.65 9.86 -2.71
N ARG A 348 0.54 11.09 -2.21
CA ARG A 348 0.64 12.30 -3.03
C ARG A 348 2.02 12.40 -3.68
N VAL A 349 3.09 12.27 -2.90
CA VAL A 349 4.47 12.37 -3.41
C VAL A 349 4.76 11.27 -4.42
N ALA A 350 4.35 10.03 -4.13
CA ALA A 350 4.52 8.91 -5.04
C ALA A 350 3.79 9.09 -6.38
N GLN A 351 2.60 9.71 -6.37
CA GLN A 351 1.88 10.05 -7.61
C GLN A 351 2.64 11.10 -8.42
N LEU A 352 3.20 12.13 -7.76
CA LEU A 352 4.02 13.14 -8.41
C LEU A 352 5.32 12.54 -8.98
N ALA A 353 5.89 11.56 -8.28
CA ALA A 353 7.07 10.81 -8.69
C ALA A 353 6.79 9.74 -9.77
N GLY A 354 5.54 9.55 -10.19
CA GLY A 354 5.19 8.53 -11.19
C GLY A 354 5.16 7.08 -10.67
N LEU A 355 5.23 6.85 -9.35
CA LEU A 355 5.22 5.52 -8.72
C LEU A 355 3.80 4.92 -8.52
N GLY A 356 2.77 5.58 -9.07
CA GLY A 356 1.40 5.08 -9.11
C GLY A 356 0.57 5.32 -7.84
N LYS A 357 -0.71 4.90 -7.89
CA LYS A 357 -1.72 5.14 -6.84
C LYS A 357 -1.65 4.14 -5.67
N ASN A 358 -0.82 3.10 -5.79
CA ASN A 358 -0.74 2.01 -4.83
C ASN A 358 0.48 2.13 -3.90
N ALA A 359 1.16 3.28 -3.89
CA ALA A 359 2.27 3.53 -2.98
C ALA A 359 1.86 3.37 -1.52
N LYS A 360 2.56 2.47 -0.83
CA LYS A 360 2.36 2.18 0.60
C LYS A 360 3.73 2.20 1.26
N ILE A 361 3.81 2.76 2.44
CA ILE A 361 5.04 2.76 3.26
C ILE A 361 5.56 1.33 3.55
N TYR A 362 4.67 0.34 3.50
CA TYR A 362 5.02 -1.08 3.59
C TYR A 362 5.94 -1.56 2.46
N HIS A 363 6.13 -0.79 1.39
CA HIS A 363 7.05 -1.13 0.30
C HIS A 363 8.50 -1.03 0.79
N PHE A 364 8.83 0.02 1.55
CA PHE A 364 10.14 0.15 2.21
C PHE A 364 10.38 -0.96 3.23
N ARG A 365 9.38 -1.24 4.08
CA ARG A 365 9.49 -2.37 5.02
C ARG A 365 9.77 -3.68 4.28
N ARG A 366 9.05 -3.98 3.20
CA ARG A 366 9.26 -5.23 2.46
C ARG A 366 10.65 -5.32 1.84
N ALA A 367 11.12 -4.25 1.21
CA ALA A 367 12.49 -4.17 0.70
C ALA A 367 13.52 -4.35 1.82
N GLY A 368 13.39 -3.59 2.91
CA GLY A 368 14.30 -3.67 4.06
C GLY A 368 14.33 -5.05 4.72
N VAL A 369 13.19 -5.71 4.92
CA VAL A 369 13.17 -7.10 5.44
C VAL A 369 13.83 -8.08 4.47
N THR A 370 13.67 -7.89 3.17
CA THR A 370 14.30 -8.74 2.16
C THR A 370 15.82 -8.55 2.18
N ALA A 371 16.30 -7.30 2.22
CA ALA A 371 17.72 -6.99 2.36
C ALA A 371 18.31 -7.55 3.68
N MET A 372 17.61 -7.38 4.80
CA MET A 372 18.01 -7.98 6.08
C MET A 372 18.07 -9.50 5.99
N LEU A 373 17.10 -10.16 5.35
CA LEU A 373 17.09 -11.62 5.18
C LEU A 373 18.30 -12.09 4.38
N ARG A 374 18.68 -11.37 3.33
CA ARG A 374 19.86 -11.68 2.51
C ARG A 374 21.16 -11.56 3.31
N VAL A 375 21.31 -10.48 4.08
CA VAL A 375 22.57 -10.16 4.79
C VAL A 375 22.68 -10.89 6.14
N LEU A 376 21.59 -10.94 6.92
CA LEU A 376 21.57 -11.38 8.31
C LEU A 376 21.03 -12.81 8.49
N GLY A 377 20.39 -13.38 7.47
CA GLY A 377 19.68 -14.65 7.56
C GLY A 377 18.33 -14.54 8.28
N SER A 378 17.59 -15.66 8.34
CA SER A 378 16.19 -15.67 8.79
C SER A 378 16.02 -15.35 10.28
N GLU A 379 16.83 -15.95 11.15
CA GLU A 379 16.63 -15.89 12.60
C GLU A 379 16.91 -14.49 13.16
N LEU A 380 18.02 -13.88 12.73
CA LEU A 380 18.35 -12.51 13.09
C LEU A 380 17.36 -11.52 12.49
N THR A 381 16.93 -11.73 11.24
CA THR A 381 15.89 -10.91 10.62
C THR A 381 14.57 -10.98 11.40
N LYS A 382 14.09 -12.19 11.77
CA LYS A 382 12.90 -12.35 12.61
C LYS A 382 13.06 -11.61 13.94
N MET A 383 14.21 -11.69 14.58
CA MET A 383 14.51 -10.97 15.82
C MET A 383 14.52 -9.44 15.63
N MET A 384 15.04 -8.96 14.50
CA MET A 384 15.07 -7.53 14.17
C MET A 384 13.66 -6.99 13.96
N VAL A 385 12.82 -7.70 13.21
CA VAL A 385 11.45 -7.26 12.87
C VAL A 385 10.39 -7.72 13.87
N ASN A 386 10.84 -8.30 15.00
CA ASN A 386 10.03 -8.84 16.09
C ASN A 386 8.98 -9.86 15.63
N HIS A 387 9.31 -10.71 14.65
CA HIS A 387 8.50 -11.88 14.31
C HIS A 387 8.78 -13.01 15.29
N ARG A 388 7.78 -13.88 15.53
CA ARG A 388 8.01 -15.11 16.30
C ARG A 388 8.95 -16.04 15.51
N GLN A 389 9.85 -16.74 16.21
CA GLN A 389 10.87 -17.56 15.55
C GLN A 389 10.27 -18.73 14.77
N GLU A 390 9.17 -19.29 15.28
CA GLU A 390 8.37 -20.33 14.63
C GLU A 390 7.44 -19.82 13.52
N SER A 391 7.40 -18.50 13.26
CA SER A 391 6.47 -17.95 12.27
C SER A 391 6.98 -18.12 10.84
N SER A 392 6.13 -18.65 9.97
CA SER A 392 6.32 -18.67 8.52
C SER A 392 6.07 -17.32 7.84
N THR A 393 5.64 -16.28 8.58
CA THR A 393 5.31 -14.95 8.04
C THR A 393 6.47 -14.37 7.24
N LEU A 394 7.70 -14.56 7.71
CA LEU A 394 8.88 -14.08 6.99
C LEU A 394 8.96 -14.72 5.59
N PHE A 395 8.80 -16.05 5.52
CA PHE A 395 8.88 -16.79 4.26
C PHE A 395 7.70 -16.54 3.33
N GLN A 396 6.48 -16.45 3.86
CA GLN A 396 5.28 -16.25 3.04
C GLN A 396 5.21 -14.84 2.44
N HIS A 397 5.74 -13.84 3.15
CA HIS A 397 5.56 -12.45 2.77
C HIS A 397 6.79 -11.77 2.19
N TYR A 398 8.00 -12.20 2.57
CA TYR A 398 9.25 -11.49 2.30
C TYR A 398 10.33 -12.37 1.66
N ALA A 399 10.42 -13.67 1.99
CA ALA A 399 11.44 -14.53 1.39
C ALA A 399 11.04 -14.92 -0.04
N PHE A 400 11.86 -14.52 -1.01
CA PHE A 400 11.82 -14.97 -2.40
C PHE A 400 13.12 -15.72 -2.71
N ASN A 401 13.62 -16.48 -1.72
CA ASN A 401 14.94 -17.09 -1.75
C ASN A 401 15.08 -18.05 -2.93
N ASP A 402 13.98 -18.67 -3.38
CA ASP A 402 13.95 -19.56 -4.54
C ASP A 402 14.34 -18.87 -5.85
N THR A 403 14.00 -17.59 -6.01
CA THR A 403 14.33 -16.80 -7.21
C THR A 403 15.65 -16.05 -7.13
N GLN A 404 16.24 -15.94 -5.94
CA GLN A 404 17.43 -15.12 -5.69
C GLN A 404 18.72 -15.93 -5.62
N VAL A 405 18.63 -17.20 -5.22
CA VAL A 405 19.81 -18.06 -5.11
C VAL A 405 20.25 -18.53 -6.49
N ASP A 406 21.50 -18.25 -6.86
CA ASP A 406 22.14 -18.90 -7.99
C ASP A 406 22.34 -20.38 -7.66
N LEU A 407 21.39 -21.22 -8.08
CA LEU A 407 21.48 -22.66 -7.86
C LEU A 407 22.71 -23.26 -8.55
N THR A 408 23.18 -22.68 -9.65
CA THR A 408 24.36 -23.14 -10.38
C THR A 408 25.60 -22.87 -9.55
N ALA A 409 25.78 -21.63 -9.09
CA ALA A 409 26.95 -21.29 -8.28
C ALA A 409 26.96 -21.98 -6.91
N MET A 410 25.78 -22.11 -6.30
CA MET A 410 25.63 -22.87 -5.06
C MET A 410 26.01 -24.33 -5.27
N ARG A 411 25.50 -24.98 -6.33
CA ARG A 411 25.67 -26.42 -6.52
C ARG A 411 27.03 -26.80 -7.10
N LEU A 412 27.56 -26.03 -8.06
CA LEU A 412 28.81 -26.34 -8.74
C LEU A 412 30.04 -25.77 -8.03
N TYR A 413 29.91 -24.62 -7.37
CA TYR A 413 31.06 -23.92 -6.77
C TYR A 413 30.98 -23.81 -5.25
N GLY A 414 29.88 -24.25 -4.62
CA GLY A 414 29.66 -24.06 -3.19
C GLY A 414 29.61 -22.58 -2.78
N LYS A 415 29.29 -21.68 -3.74
CA LYS A 415 29.26 -20.23 -3.52
C LYS A 415 27.83 -19.76 -3.37
N GLN A 416 27.58 -18.93 -2.36
CA GLN A 416 26.37 -18.14 -2.31
C GLN A 416 26.58 -16.93 -3.23
N SER A 417 26.15 -17.04 -4.49
CA SER A 417 25.97 -15.89 -5.36
C SER A 417 24.48 -15.67 -5.61
N GLU A 418 24.13 -14.40 -5.83
CA GLU A 418 22.82 -14.07 -6.38
C GLU A 418 22.81 -14.49 -7.84
N ALA A 419 21.71 -15.10 -8.31
CA ALA A 419 21.56 -15.44 -9.71
C ALA A 419 21.79 -14.17 -10.54
N CYS A 420 22.65 -14.23 -11.55
CA CYS A 420 23.09 -13.06 -12.33
C CYS A 420 21.91 -12.14 -12.69
N GLY A 421 21.86 -10.97 -12.03
CA GLY A 421 20.95 -9.89 -12.36
C GLY A 421 19.93 -9.55 -11.28
N PHE A 422 19.61 -8.25 -11.21
CA PHE A 422 18.45 -7.73 -10.48
C PHE A 422 17.25 -8.64 -10.71
N THR A 423 16.70 -9.26 -9.67
CA THR A 423 15.40 -9.92 -9.85
C THR A 423 14.42 -8.86 -10.34
N ALA A 424 13.29 -9.26 -10.95
CA ALA A 424 12.23 -8.30 -11.30
C ALA A 424 11.79 -7.44 -10.09
N GLN A 425 12.13 -7.84 -8.85
CA GLN A 425 11.87 -7.11 -7.61
C GLN A 425 13.01 -6.17 -7.18
N ASP A 426 14.23 -6.34 -7.69
CA ASP A 426 15.32 -5.39 -7.48
C ASP A 426 15.31 -4.30 -8.57
N ALA A 427 14.60 -4.54 -9.69
CA ALA A 427 14.36 -3.50 -10.69
C ALA A 427 13.59 -2.30 -10.10
N PRO A 428 13.96 -1.06 -10.50
CA PRO A 428 13.24 0.15 -10.10
C PRO A 428 11.73 0.04 -10.30
N ALA A 429 10.96 0.59 -9.36
CA ALA A 429 9.49 0.54 -9.33
C ALA A 429 8.86 1.11 -10.58
N MET A 430 9.49 2.11 -11.20
CA MET A 430 9.04 2.66 -12.48
C MET A 430 9.11 1.63 -13.61
N LEU A 431 10.15 0.78 -13.64
CA LEU A 431 10.28 -0.28 -14.64
C LEU A 431 9.30 -1.43 -14.39
N ARG A 432 8.98 -1.72 -13.12
CA ARG A 432 7.92 -2.67 -12.76
C ARG A 432 6.52 -2.17 -13.12
N TYR A 433 6.31 -0.85 -13.09
CA TYR A 433 5.00 -0.24 -13.35
C TYR A 433 4.65 -0.09 -14.83
N ALA A 434 5.59 -0.25 -15.76
CA ALA A 434 5.30 -0.17 -17.19
C ALA A 434 4.13 -1.11 -17.59
N GLY A 435 3.99 -2.25 -16.90
CA GLY A 435 2.84 -3.14 -17.02
C GLY A 435 1.56 -2.74 -16.28
N ALA A 436 1.67 -1.98 -15.20
CA ALA A 436 0.58 -1.66 -14.27
C ALA A 436 -0.03 -0.26 -14.49
N ILE A 437 0.55 0.58 -15.34
CA ILE A 437 -0.09 1.83 -15.82
C ILE A 437 -1.42 1.49 -16.53
N ILE A 438 -1.58 0.28 -17.05
CA ILE A 438 -2.82 -0.24 -17.67
C ILE A 438 -3.63 -1.13 -16.69
N SER A 439 -3.60 -0.83 -15.38
CA SER A 439 -4.54 -1.46 -14.43
C SER A 439 -5.74 -0.54 -14.16
N PRO A 440 -6.99 -1.06 -14.23
CA PRO A 440 -8.19 -0.26 -14.40
C PRO A 440 -8.63 0.37 -13.08
N GLY A 441 -8.04 1.52 -12.73
CA GLY A 441 -8.69 2.48 -11.85
C GLY A 441 -9.59 3.38 -12.70
N PRO A 442 -10.89 3.55 -12.40
CA PRO A 442 -11.76 4.41 -13.17
C PRO A 442 -11.40 5.87 -12.87
N VAL A 443 -10.53 6.44 -13.69
CA VAL A 443 -10.56 7.87 -13.99
C VAL A 443 -10.72 7.93 -15.50
N PRO A 444 -11.91 8.26 -16.01
CA PRO A 444 -12.09 8.47 -17.44
C PRO A 444 -11.33 9.74 -17.82
N THR A 445 -10.10 9.62 -18.27
CA THR A 445 -9.59 10.55 -19.27
C THR A 445 -10.38 10.26 -20.54
N LYS A 446 -10.88 11.33 -21.18
CA LYS A 446 -11.85 11.30 -22.29
C LYS A 446 -11.34 10.63 -23.59
N GLY A 447 -10.32 9.80 -23.55
CA GLY A 447 -9.87 9.04 -24.71
C GLY A 447 -8.93 7.91 -24.30
N GLY A 448 -9.36 6.67 -24.53
CA GLY A 448 -8.45 5.62 -24.97
C GLY A 448 -8.16 4.43 -24.05
N ASP A 449 -8.38 4.49 -22.73
CA ASP A 449 -8.05 3.33 -21.89
C ASP A 449 -9.22 2.33 -21.83
N GLU A 450 -9.09 1.27 -22.63
CA GLU A 450 -9.98 0.10 -22.64
C GLU A 450 -9.99 -0.55 -21.25
N ALA A 451 -10.99 -0.24 -20.43
CA ALA A 451 -11.24 -0.98 -19.20
C ALA A 451 -11.36 -2.49 -19.52
N LEU A 452 -10.70 -3.34 -18.74
CA LEU A 452 -10.78 -4.80 -18.85
C LEU A 452 -12.25 -5.23 -18.95
N ILE A 453 -12.69 -5.62 -20.15
CA ILE A 453 -14.08 -6.01 -20.40
C ILE A 453 -14.28 -7.37 -19.73
N PRO A 454 -15.14 -7.51 -18.70
CA PRO A 454 -15.32 -8.78 -18.03
C PRO A 454 -15.95 -9.79 -19.00
N LEU A 455 -15.46 -11.04 -18.98
CA LEU A 455 -16.05 -12.12 -19.78
C LEU A 455 -17.53 -12.31 -19.38
N SER A 456 -18.42 -11.96 -20.31
CA SER A 456 -19.86 -12.13 -20.14
C SER A 456 -20.21 -13.62 -20.07
N PHE A 457 -21.38 -13.93 -19.51
CA PHE A 457 -21.81 -15.33 -19.41
C PHE A 457 -22.02 -15.95 -20.80
N ASP A 458 -22.60 -15.19 -21.74
CA ASP A 458 -22.85 -15.66 -23.11
C ASP A 458 -21.54 -15.92 -23.87
N GLN A 459 -20.55 -15.03 -23.74
CA GLN A 459 -19.21 -15.28 -24.28
C GLN A 459 -18.57 -16.51 -23.65
N ALA A 460 -18.71 -16.70 -22.33
CA ALA A 460 -18.17 -17.88 -21.66
C ALA A 460 -18.85 -19.18 -22.13
N LEU A 461 -20.16 -19.15 -22.40
CA LEU A 461 -20.85 -20.28 -23.01
C LEU A 461 -20.27 -20.57 -24.39
N VAL A 462 -20.11 -19.58 -25.27
CA VAL A 462 -19.52 -19.77 -26.60
C VAL A 462 -18.10 -20.33 -26.52
N LEU A 463 -17.29 -19.88 -25.57
CA LEU A 463 -15.88 -20.28 -25.43
C LEU A 463 -15.69 -21.64 -24.74
N SER A 464 -16.72 -22.26 -24.15
CA SER A 464 -16.56 -23.51 -23.40
C SER A 464 -17.75 -24.45 -23.56
N GLU A 465 -17.54 -25.52 -24.31
CA GLU A 465 -18.49 -26.64 -24.45
C GLU A 465 -18.89 -27.24 -23.09
N GLU A 466 -17.93 -27.45 -22.18
CA GLU A 466 -18.23 -27.96 -20.83
C GLU A 466 -19.22 -27.05 -20.07
N LEU A 467 -19.07 -25.72 -20.16
CA LEU A 467 -19.98 -24.78 -19.51
C LEU A 467 -21.37 -24.81 -20.15
N GLN A 468 -21.45 -25.01 -21.46
CA GLN A 468 -22.72 -25.19 -22.17
C GLN A 468 -23.43 -26.44 -21.66
N VAL A 469 -22.73 -27.57 -21.59
CA VAL A 469 -23.28 -28.84 -21.09
C VAL A 469 -23.77 -28.69 -19.65
N LEU A 470 -22.95 -28.14 -18.75
CA LEU A 470 -23.33 -27.90 -17.36
C LEU A 470 -24.53 -26.94 -17.25
N HIS A 471 -24.60 -25.91 -18.10
CA HIS A 471 -25.72 -24.98 -18.13
C HIS A 471 -27.01 -25.65 -18.59
N MET A 472 -26.94 -26.48 -19.64
CA MET A 472 -28.08 -27.23 -20.16
C MET A 472 -28.60 -28.27 -19.16
N GLN A 473 -27.71 -29.05 -18.54
CA GLN A 473 -28.07 -29.99 -17.47
C GLN A 473 -28.77 -29.27 -16.31
N LYS A 474 -28.22 -28.13 -15.87
CA LYS A 474 -28.82 -27.29 -14.82
C LYS A 474 -30.24 -26.85 -15.20
N LEU A 475 -30.47 -26.39 -16.44
CA LEU A 475 -31.79 -25.94 -16.87
C LEU A 475 -32.80 -27.09 -16.90
N LYS A 476 -32.41 -28.25 -17.43
CA LYS A 476 -33.25 -29.46 -17.45
C LYS A 476 -33.59 -29.94 -16.03
N LEU A 477 -32.60 -30.04 -15.14
CA LEU A 477 -32.81 -30.41 -13.74
C LEU A 477 -33.73 -29.43 -13.01
N ARG A 478 -33.57 -28.12 -13.24
CA ARG A 478 -34.46 -27.11 -12.67
C ARG A 478 -35.91 -27.32 -13.13
N HIS A 479 -36.13 -27.67 -14.39
CA HIS A 479 -37.47 -27.96 -14.92
C HIS A 479 -38.08 -29.20 -14.25
N ILE A 480 -37.33 -30.29 -14.17
CA ILE A 480 -37.76 -31.53 -13.49
C ILE A 480 -38.13 -31.25 -12.04
N LEU A 481 -37.23 -30.60 -11.29
CA LEU A 481 -37.44 -30.28 -9.87
C LEU A 481 -38.63 -29.32 -9.64
N ALA A 482 -38.92 -28.42 -10.58
CA ALA A 482 -40.06 -27.51 -10.49
C ALA A 482 -41.40 -28.21 -10.76
N SER A 483 -41.41 -29.27 -11.60
CA SER A 483 -42.63 -30.01 -11.95
C SER A 483 -43.15 -30.92 -10.83
N GLN A 484 -42.30 -31.25 -9.84
CA GLN A 484 -42.53 -32.24 -8.78
C GLN A 484 -42.96 -33.64 -9.28
N THR A 485 -42.93 -33.89 -10.59
CA THR A 485 -43.29 -35.16 -11.23
C THR A 485 -42.07 -35.71 -11.95
N LEU A 486 -41.66 -36.93 -11.58
CA LEU A 486 -40.53 -37.61 -12.21
C LEU A 486 -41.02 -38.31 -13.49
N MET A 487 -41.03 -37.59 -14.61
CA MET A 487 -41.16 -38.24 -15.91
C MET A 487 -39.84 -38.94 -16.22
N ILE A 488 -39.89 -40.27 -16.44
CA ILE A 488 -38.72 -41.11 -16.67
C ILE A 488 -37.92 -40.59 -17.87
N GLU A 489 -38.62 -40.14 -18.92
CA GLU A 489 -38.02 -39.61 -20.14
C GLU A 489 -37.17 -38.36 -19.87
N ASP A 490 -37.63 -37.47 -18.99
CA ASP A 490 -36.91 -36.24 -18.65
C ASP A 490 -35.64 -36.54 -17.83
N VAL A 491 -35.71 -37.52 -16.92
CA VAL A 491 -34.56 -37.95 -16.12
C VAL A 491 -33.51 -38.62 -17.00
N LEU A 492 -33.92 -39.55 -17.87
CA LEU A 492 -33.02 -40.20 -18.84
C LEU A 492 -32.36 -39.17 -19.77
N ALA A 493 -33.13 -38.18 -20.25
CA ALA A 493 -32.60 -37.11 -21.10
C ALA A 493 -31.61 -36.16 -20.38
N VAL A 494 -31.54 -36.16 -19.04
CA VAL A 494 -30.46 -35.52 -18.28
C VAL A 494 -29.30 -36.48 -18.11
N MET A 495 -29.57 -37.76 -17.77
CA MET A 495 -28.57 -38.79 -17.54
C MET A 495 -27.67 -39.02 -18.76
N ASP A 496 -28.24 -39.03 -19.96
CA ASP A 496 -27.51 -39.20 -21.23
C ASP A 496 -26.48 -38.10 -21.52
N HIS A 497 -26.60 -36.95 -20.84
CA HIS A 497 -25.69 -35.83 -21.00
C HIS A 497 -24.81 -35.57 -19.78
N LEU A 498 -24.88 -36.39 -18.73
CA LEU A 498 -24.01 -36.24 -17.56
C LEU A 498 -22.55 -36.46 -17.93
N LEU A 499 -21.65 -35.62 -17.43
CA LEU A 499 -20.22 -35.88 -17.60
C LEU A 499 -19.82 -36.98 -16.60
N PRO A 500 -18.67 -37.65 -16.81
CA PRO A 500 -18.26 -38.77 -15.96
C PRO A 500 -18.24 -38.45 -14.45
N GLN A 501 -17.97 -37.19 -14.08
CA GLN A 501 -17.95 -36.77 -12.68
C GLN A 501 -19.36 -36.67 -12.06
N GLU A 502 -20.38 -36.25 -12.83
CA GLU A 502 -21.76 -36.22 -12.35
C GLU A 502 -22.34 -37.63 -12.17
N ILE A 503 -21.98 -38.55 -13.08
CA ILE A 503 -22.34 -39.96 -12.95
C ILE A 503 -21.74 -40.55 -11.68
N GLU A 504 -20.46 -40.29 -11.42
CA GLU A 504 -19.79 -40.74 -10.21
C GLU A 504 -20.37 -40.09 -8.94
N PHE A 505 -20.70 -38.80 -8.99
CA PHE A 505 -21.39 -38.11 -7.89
C PHE A 505 -22.75 -38.75 -7.59
N LEU A 506 -23.56 -39.03 -8.62
CA LEU A 506 -24.83 -39.72 -8.46
C LEU A 506 -24.66 -41.13 -7.92
N ARG A 507 -23.62 -41.88 -8.30
CA ARG A 507 -23.34 -43.21 -7.72
C ARG A 507 -23.01 -43.15 -6.24
N GLN A 508 -22.29 -42.11 -5.81
CA GLN A 508 -21.90 -41.92 -4.42
C GLN A 508 -23.07 -41.41 -3.54
N TYR A 509 -23.98 -40.63 -4.13
CA TYR A 509 -25.12 -40.03 -3.43
C TYR A 509 -26.46 -40.79 -3.65
N GLY A 510 -26.46 -41.70 -4.61
CA GLY A 510 -27.57 -42.58 -4.96
C GLY A 510 -27.90 -43.49 -3.79
N ASP A 511 -29.18 -43.57 -3.51
CA ASP A 511 -29.73 -43.97 -2.24
C ASP A 511 -29.28 -45.38 -1.81
N LYS A 512 -28.61 -45.48 -0.66
CA LYS A 512 -28.38 -46.78 0.01
C LYS A 512 -29.68 -47.37 0.58
N SER A 513 -30.80 -46.65 0.52
CA SER A 513 -32.08 -47.07 1.08
C SER A 513 -33.07 -47.67 0.08
N ALA A 514 -32.73 -47.78 -1.21
CA ALA A 514 -33.56 -48.47 -2.18
C ALA A 514 -33.60 -49.98 -1.86
N THR A 515 -34.77 -50.47 -1.43
CA THR A 515 -35.03 -51.90 -1.26
C THR A 515 -35.05 -52.59 -2.63
N PRO A 516 -34.52 -53.82 -2.79
CA PRO A 516 -34.31 -54.47 -4.10
C PRO A 516 -35.56 -54.77 -4.96
N ASP A 517 -36.77 -54.46 -4.48
CA ASP A 517 -38.02 -54.96 -5.07
C ASP A 517 -38.81 -53.88 -5.87
N ASP A 518 -38.22 -52.72 -6.16
CA ASP A 518 -38.91 -51.62 -6.85
C ASP A 518 -38.53 -51.61 -8.36
N GLU A 519 -39.50 -51.80 -9.26
CA GLU A 519 -39.31 -51.90 -10.73
C GLU A 519 -38.67 -50.64 -11.38
N ASN A 520 -38.41 -49.60 -10.58
CA ASN A 520 -37.61 -48.42 -10.94
C ASN A 520 -36.12 -48.54 -10.54
N GLU A 521 -35.59 -49.76 -10.40
CA GLU A 521 -34.18 -50.04 -10.12
C GLU A 521 -33.25 -49.27 -11.07
N GLY A 522 -32.64 -48.20 -10.55
CA GLY A 522 -31.57 -47.47 -11.24
C GLY A 522 -31.83 -45.98 -11.48
N LEU A 523 -33.05 -45.48 -11.29
CA LEU A 523 -33.31 -44.04 -11.42
C LEU A 523 -33.06 -43.29 -10.09
N PRO A 524 -32.37 -42.13 -10.13
CA PRO A 524 -32.16 -41.31 -8.94
C PRO A 524 -33.46 -40.67 -8.48
N GLY A 525 -33.81 -40.83 -7.19
CA GLY A 525 -34.94 -40.13 -6.58
C GLY A 525 -34.77 -38.60 -6.57
N LEU A 526 -35.87 -37.88 -6.26
CA LEU A 526 -35.88 -36.40 -6.23
C LEU A 526 -34.77 -35.79 -5.37
N GLY A 527 -34.45 -36.41 -4.23
CA GLY A 527 -33.37 -35.94 -3.35
C GLY A 527 -31.99 -36.01 -4.02
N ALA A 528 -31.70 -37.09 -4.75
CA ALA A 528 -30.46 -37.25 -5.49
C ALA A 528 -30.38 -36.27 -6.68
N LEU A 529 -31.50 -36.01 -7.37
CA LEU A 529 -31.58 -35.01 -8.42
C LEU A 529 -31.38 -33.57 -7.90
N HIS A 530 -31.89 -33.26 -6.71
CA HIS A 530 -31.65 -31.96 -6.08
C HIS A 530 -30.17 -31.80 -5.72
N ALA A 531 -29.55 -32.83 -5.14
CA ALA A 531 -28.11 -32.83 -4.84
C ALA A 531 -27.26 -32.67 -6.12
N LEU A 532 -27.66 -33.34 -7.20
CA LEU A 532 -27.00 -33.22 -8.51
C LEU A 532 -27.15 -31.81 -9.09
N TYR A 533 -28.33 -31.21 -9.00
CA TYR A 533 -28.57 -29.84 -9.44
C TYR A 533 -27.63 -28.86 -8.73
N ASP A 534 -27.52 -28.96 -7.41
CA ASP A 534 -26.62 -28.12 -6.61
C ASP A 534 -25.15 -28.35 -6.98
N HIS A 535 -24.75 -29.61 -7.20
CA HIS A 535 -23.42 -29.99 -7.66
C HIS A 535 -23.07 -29.32 -8.99
N ILE A 536 -23.93 -29.48 -10.01
CA ILE A 536 -23.75 -28.92 -11.35
C ILE A 536 -23.74 -27.39 -11.28
N LEU A 537 -24.61 -26.78 -10.48
CA LEU A 537 -24.64 -25.33 -10.30
C LEU A 537 -23.31 -24.78 -9.75
N VAL A 538 -22.74 -25.45 -8.74
CA VAL A 538 -21.43 -25.08 -8.17
C VAL A 538 -20.33 -25.26 -9.21
N ARG A 539 -20.34 -26.38 -9.95
CA ARG A 539 -19.33 -26.66 -10.99
C ARG A 539 -19.39 -25.63 -12.12
N ALA A 540 -20.58 -25.30 -12.63
CA ALA A 540 -20.78 -24.27 -13.64
C ALA A 540 -20.26 -22.90 -13.18
N LYS A 541 -20.57 -22.51 -11.93
CA LYS A 541 -20.06 -21.27 -11.33
C LYS A 541 -18.53 -21.27 -11.20
N ARG A 542 -17.94 -22.39 -10.77
CA ARG A 542 -16.48 -22.56 -10.68
C ARG A 542 -15.81 -22.42 -12.03
N HIS A 543 -16.38 -23.08 -13.03
CA HIS A 543 -15.87 -23.04 -14.39
C HIS A 543 -15.92 -21.64 -14.98
N LEU A 544 -17.06 -20.96 -14.86
CA LEU A 544 -17.20 -19.56 -15.27
C LEU A 544 -16.24 -18.62 -14.54
N ALA A 545 -16.04 -18.79 -13.22
CA ALA A 545 -15.09 -18.00 -12.46
C ALA A 545 -13.64 -18.22 -12.92
N ASN A 546 -13.27 -19.48 -13.21
CA ASN A 546 -11.97 -19.83 -13.75
C ASN A 546 -11.75 -19.23 -15.15
N MET A 547 -12.76 -19.30 -16.03
CA MET A 547 -12.71 -18.70 -17.36
C MET A 547 -12.54 -17.18 -17.28
N ARG A 548 -13.31 -16.51 -16.40
CA ARG A 548 -13.16 -15.06 -16.15
C ARG A 548 -11.77 -14.69 -15.65
N ALA A 549 -11.20 -15.49 -14.76
CA ALA A 549 -9.83 -15.26 -14.27
C ALA A 549 -8.79 -15.41 -15.38
N ARG A 550 -8.90 -16.45 -16.22
CA ARG A 550 -8.01 -16.65 -17.38
C ARG A 550 -8.14 -15.53 -18.40
N TYR A 551 -9.37 -15.12 -18.72
CA TYR A 551 -9.64 -14.05 -19.67
C TYR A 551 -9.11 -12.69 -19.18
N ALA A 552 -9.28 -12.39 -17.88
CA ALA A 552 -8.69 -11.19 -17.29
C ALA A 552 -7.15 -11.22 -17.30
N ALA A 553 -6.54 -12.37 -17.03
CA ALA A 553 -5.09 -12.54 -17.11
C ALA A 553 -4.58 -12.39 -18.56
N GLN A 554 -5.31 -12.91 -19.54
CA GLN A 554 -5.00 -12.74 -20.96
C GLN A 554 -5.08 -11.27 -21.36
N GLN A 555 -6.16 -10.56 -21.03
CA GLN A 555 -6.28 -9.13 -21.31
C GLN A 555 -5.17 -8.30 -20.63
N GLN A 556 -4.76 -8.67 -19.42
CA GLN A 556 -3.63 -8.04 -18.74
C GLN A 556 -2.31 -8.31 -19.47
N SER A 557 -2.08 -9.54 -19.93
CA SER A 557 -0.92 -9.90 -20.75
C SER A 557 -0.89 -9.12 -22.07
N ASP A 558 -2.04 -8.99 -22.74
CA ASP A 558 -2.17 -8.27 -24.01
C ASP A 558 -2.04 -6.75 -23.82
N ALA A 559 -2.47 -6.23 -22.67
CA ALA A 559 -2.23 -4.84 -22.27
C ALA A 559 -0.74 -4.61 -21.99
N PHE A 560 -0.09 -5.52 -21.24
CA PHE A 560 1.34 -5.47 -20.95
C PHE A 560 2.18 -5.48 -22.23
N ALA A 561 1.87 -6.38 -23.17
CA ALA A 561 2.54 -6.46 -24.46
C ALA A 561 2.39 -5.18 -25.31
N ARG A 562 1.34 -4.39 -25.08
CA ARG A 562 1.08 -3.11 -25.76
C ARG A 562 1.66 -1.90 -25.02
N ALA A 563 2.00 -2.03 -23.74
CA ALA A 563 2.54 -0.94 -22.94
C ALA A 563 4.01 -0.67 -23.31
N ARG A 564 4.29 0.42 -24.02
CA ARG A 564 5.67 0.88 -24.20
C ARG A 564 6.15 1.56 -22.90
N PRO A 565 7.35 1.24 -22.39
CA PRO A 565 7.94 2.03 -21.32
C PRO A 565 8.08 3.50 -21.75
N PRO A 566 8.01 4.46 -20.81
CA PRO A 566 8.25 5.86 -21.14
C PRO A 566 9.63 6.02 -21.77
N THR A 567 9.70 6.79 -22.85
CA THR A 567 10.98 7.07 -23.53
C THR A 567 11.88 7.95 -22.66
N LEU A 568 13.20 7.93 -22.92
CA LEU A 568 14.14 8.80 -22.22
C LEU A 568 13.72 10.28 -22.34
N ASP A 569 13.32 10.69 -23.55
CA ASP A 569 12.78 12.03 -23.84
C ASP A 569 11.53 12.37 -23.00
N GLU A 570 10.62 11.41 -22.78
CA GLU A 570 9.43 11.62 -21.94
C GLU A 570 9.80 11.77 -20.45
N LEU A 571 10.88 11.11 -19.99
CA LEU A 571 11.42 11.31 -18.64
C LEU A 571 12.17 12.64 -18.52
N GLU A 572 12.96 13.01 -19.52
CA GLU A 572 13.65 14.30 -19.59
C GLU A 572 12.67 15.47 -19.67
N VAL A 573 11.62 15.41 -20.48
CA VAL A 573 10.59 16.46 -20.53
C VAL A 573 9.89 16.63 -19.18
N ARG A 574 9.68 15.53 -18.43
CA ARG A 574 9.17 15.61 -17.06
C ARG A 574 10.18 16.24 -16.10
N ALA A 575 11.46 15.94 -16.25
CA ALA A 575 12.54 16.56 -15.48
C ALA A 575 12.71 18.06 -15.82
N GLN A 576 12.58 18.43 -17.09
CA GLN A 576 12.65 19.81 -17.59
C GLN A 576 11.43 20.64 -17.20
N ALA A 577 10.23 20.05 -17.15
CA ALA A 577 9.05 20.70 -16.57
C ALA A 577 9.27 21.09 -15.09
N ASN A 578 10.27 20.48 -14.43
CA ASN A 578 10.71 20.80 -13.08
C ASN A 578 11.93 21.76 -13.01
N GLU A 579 12.30 22.45 -14.09
CA GLU A 579 13.45 23.39 -14.11
C GLU A 579 13.18 24.75 -13.45
N GLY A 580 11.91 25.10 -13.19
CA GLY A 580 11.56 26.36 -12.50
C GLY A 580 11.78 26.35 -10.98
N TYR A 581 12.39 25.31 -10.43
CA TYR A 581 12.37 25.04 -8.99
C TYR A 581 13.68 25.48 -8.30
N GLY A 582 13.54 26.02 -7.10
CA GLY A 582 14.53 26.85 -6.40
C GLY A 582 15.84 26.18 -5.93
N PRO A 583 16.58 26.84 -5.00
CA PRO A 583 17.95 26.48 -4.61
C PRO A 583 18.19 25.02 -4.22
N ILE A 584 17.20 24.34 -3.63
CA ILE A 584 17.31 22.93 -3.24
C ILE A 584 17.52 22.01 -4.44
N LEU A 585 16.84 22.24 -5.57
CA LEU A 585 16.97 21.38 -6.74
C LEU A 585 18.35 21.52 -7.39
N ARG A 586 18.99 22.69 -7.27
CA ARG A 586 20.41 22.85 -7.68
C ARG A 586 21.33 22.00 -6.83
N VAL A 587 21.10 21.95 -5.52
CA VAL A 587 21.90 21.10 -4.62
C VAL A 587 21.65 19.62 -4.88
N LEU A 588 20.41 19.20 -5.14
CA LEU A 588 20.10 17.83 -5.52
C LEU A 588 20.81 17.43 -6.84
N ARG A 589 20.86 18.34 -7.82
CA ARG A 589 21.63 18.10 -9.06
C ARG A 589 23.13 18.03 -8.82
N LEU A 590 23.67 18.85 -7.92
CA LEU A 590 25.07 18.75 -7.53
C LEU A 590 25.36 17.39 -6.87
N LEU A 591 24.47 16.92 -5.99
CA LEU A 591 24.58 15.59 -5.40
C LEU A 591 24.56 14.48 -6.46
N ALA A 592 23.75 14.60 -7.50
CA ALA A 592 23.68 13.61 -8.57
C ALA A 592 24.93 13.63 -9.49
N ALA A 593 25.45 14.81 -9.80
CA ALA A 593 26.59 14.97 -10.72
C ALA A 593 27.91 14.43 -10.15
N GLU A 594 28.07 14.36 -8.83
CA GLU A 594 29.30 13.84 -8.23
C GLU A 594 29.51 12.34 -8.42
N GLY A 595 28.43 11.56 -8.53
CA GLY A 595 28.52 10.11 -8.72
C GLY A 595 29.03 9.70 -10.10
N GLU A 596 28.89 10.58 -11.10
CA GLU A 596 29.34 10.28 -12.47
C GLU A 596 30.86 10.46 -12.65
N ASP A 597 31.52 11.27 -11.81
CA ASP A 597 32.97 11.53 -11.92
C ASP A 597 33.83 10.36 -11.39
N GLU A 598 33.33 9.57 -10.43
CA GLU A 598 34.10 8.46 -9.84
C GLU A 598 34.15 7.21 -10.73
N GLU A 599 33.14 6.95 -11.57
CA GLU A 599 33.11 5.78 -12.46
C GLU A 599 34.06 5.88 -13.66
N ASN A 600 34.53 7.09 -14.00
CA ASN A 600 35.40 7.33 -15.16
C ASN A 600 36.90 7.07 -14.90
N TYR A 601 37.27 6.64 -13.70
CA TYR A 601 38.67 6.36 -13.31
C TYR A 601 39.14 4.91 -13.57
N GLY A 602 38.34 4.10 -14.27
CA GLY A 602 38.45 2.64 -14.23
C GLY A 602 38.78 1.86 -15.51
N GLU A 603 39.06 2.48 -16.67
CA GLU A 603 39.44 1.73 -17.89
C GLU A 603 40.52 2.47 -18.71
N ALA A 604 41.65 2.79 -18.08
CA ALA A 604 42.87 3.01 -18.84
C ALA A 604 43.43 1.62 -19.24
N GLU A 605 42.93 1.07 -20.35
CA GLU A 605 43.56 -0.06 -21.02
C GLU A 605 45.01 0.30 -21.35
N SER A 606 45.94 -0.27 -20.59
CA SER A 606 47.37 -0.18 -20.87
C SER A 606 47.71 -1.14 -22.03
N GLU A 607 47.32 -0.78 -23.24
CA GLU A 607 47.93 -1.37 -24.43
C GLU A 607 48.30 -0.22 -25.35
N HIS A 608 49.57 0.19 -25.37
CA HIS A 608 50.24 0.74 -26.57
C HIS A 608 51.76 0.81 -26.33
N GLU A 609 52.48 -0.20 -26.81
CA GLU A 609 53.87 -0.06 -27.21
C GLU A 609 53.89 0.70 -28.54
N GLY A 610 54.20 2.00 -28.49
CA GLY A 610 54.35 2.82 -29.68
C GLY A 610 55.11 4.10 -29.34
N GLU A 611 56.38 4.16 -29.74
CA GLU A 611 57.25 5.32 -29.60
C GLU A 611 56.68 6.52 -30.38
N GLY A 612 55.86 7.32 -29.69
CA GLY A 612 55.33 8.59 -30.17
C GLY A 612 55.32 9.57 -29.03
N GLN A 613 56.05 10.68 -29.18
CA GLN A 613 56.22 11.73 -28.19
C GLN A 613 54.86 12.39 -27.87
N MET A 614 54.16 11.88 -26.86
CA MET A 614 52.92 12.45 -26.33
C MET A 614 53.26 13.69 -25.49
N VAL A 615 52.62 14.82 -25.82
CA VAL A 615 52.53 15.96 -24.92
C VAL A 615 51.65 15.53 -23.75
N VAL A 616 52.29 15.25 -22.61
CA VAL A 616 51.61 14.99 -21.34
C VAL A 616 50.97 16.30 -20.90
N ILE A 617 49.68 16.48 -21.22
CA ILE A 617 48.82 17.39 -20.47
C ILE A 617 48.53 16.65 -19.18
N GLU A 618 49.27 16.93 -18.11
CA GLU A 618 48.94 16.43 -16.78
C GLU A 618 47.54 16.95 -16.45
N PRO A 619 46.51 16.09 -16.32
CA PRO A 619 45.21 16.56 -15.87
C PRO A 619 45.41 17.13 -14.46
N GLU A 620 44.90 18.35 -14.22
CA GLU A 620 44.89 18.94 -12.88
C GLU A 620 44.18 17.98 -11.93
N VAL A 621 44.96 17.24 -11.14
CA VAL A 621 44.45 16.31 -10.15
C VAL A 621 43.68 17.13 -9.11
N PRO A 622 42.40 16.84 -8.84
CA PRO A 622 41.65 17.53 -7.79
C PRO A 622 42.42 17.43 -6.46
N THR A 623 42.82 18.57 -5.89
CA THR A 623 43.68 18.61 -4.70
C THR A 623 42.97 18.22 -3.40
N SER A 624 41.66 17.96 -3.43
CA SER A 624 40.86 17.58 -2.27
C SER A 624 40.80 16.06 -2.11
N THR A 625 41.11 15.55 -0.92
CA THR A 625 40.88 14.13 -0.61
C THR A 625 39.38 13.80 -0.66
N PRO A 626 38.97 12.57 -1.02
CA PRO A 626 37.54 12.17 -1.08
C PRO A 626 36.74 12.53 0.18
N THR A 627 37.40 12.47 1.34
CA THR A 627 36.82 12.85 2.63
C THR A 627 36.47 14.34 2.71
N GLN A 628 37.28 15.23 2.13
CA GLN A 628 37.00 16.68 2.13
C GLN A 628 35.83 17.02 1.19
N ARG A 629 35.76 16.40 0.01
CA ARG A 629 34.65 16.58 -0.94
C ARG A 629 33.30 16.21 -0.31
N SER A 630 33.23 15.03 0.33
CA SER A 630 32.04 14.57 1.06
C SER A 630 31.59 15.58 2.15
N LYS A 631 32.54 16.18 2.88
CA LYS A 631 32.24 17.23 3.89
C LYS A 631 31.64 18.48 3.26
N ASP A 632 32.22 18.97 2.18
CA ASP A 632 31.76 20.19 1.50
C ASP A 632 30.34 20.01 0.96
N VAL A 633 30.05 18.84 0.42
CA VAL A 633 28.75 18.46 -0.15
C VAL A 633 27.68 18.37 0.94
N ARG A 634 28.00 17.70 2.06
CA ARG A 634 27.15 17.68 3.26
C ARG A 634 26.86 19.09 3.76
N SER A 635 27.89 19.93 3.86
CA SER A 635 27.75 21.31 4.33
C SER A 635 26.82 22.13 3.42
N ARG A 636 27.01 22.04 2.10
CA ARG A 636 26.13 22.70 1.12
C ARG A 636 24.69 22.19 1.18
N PHE A 637 24.51 20.88 1.35
CA PHE A 637 23.19 20.27 1.54
C PHE A 637 22.50 20.81 2.81
N MET A 638 23.20 20.80 3.94
CA MET A 638 22.69 21.34 5.18
C MET A 638 22.31 22.82 5.06
N GLN A 639 23.19 23.63 4.47
CA GLN A 639 22.95 25.06 4.27
C GLN A 639 21.70 25.29 3.40
N ALA A 640 21.52 24.53 2.31
CA ALA A 640 20.36 24.66 1.44
C ALA A 640 19.04 24.29 2.15
N ILE A 641 19.05 23.25 2.98
CA ILE A 641 17.86 22.86 3.76
C ILE A 641 17.56 23.87 4.87
N VAL A 642 18.57 24.39 5.59
CA VAL A 642 18.36 25.36 6.68
C VAL A 642 17.94 26.72 6.14
N SER A 643 18.59 27.21 5.08
CA SER A 643 18.29 28.50 4.46
C SER A 643 16.99 28.51 3.64
N TYR A 644 16.36 27.35 3.43
CA TYR A 644 15.07 27.30 2.76
C TYR A 644 14.01 28.04 3.59
N GLU A 645 13.74 29.27 3.18
CA GLU A 645 12.58 30.02 3.62
C GLU A 645 11.35 29.40 2.97
N ASP A 646 10.33 29.11 3.79
CA ASP A 646 9.03 28.76 3.24
C ASP A 646 8.48 30.03 2.57
N GLU A 647 8.74 30.21 1.27
CA GLU A 647 8.43 31.42 0.48
C GLU A 647 7.00 31.94 0.69
N PHE A 648 6.08 31.03 1.02
CA PHE A 648 4.69 31.36 1.27
C PHE A 648 4.45 32.03 2.63
N LEU A 649 5.22 31.65 3.65
CA LEU A 649 5.14 32.26 4.98
C LEU A 649 5.82 33.63 5.00
N SER A 650 6.94 33.80 4.28
CA SER A 650 7.66 35.08 4.25
C SER A 650 6.95 36.15 3.42
N LYS A 651 6.24 35.76 2.35
CA LYS A 651 5.56 36.72 1.46
C LYS A 651 4.14 37.12 1.91
N GLY A 652 3.59 36.50 2.96
CA GLY A 652 2.21 36.76 3.41
C GLY A 652 1.14 36.40 2.36
N PRO A 653 -0.14 36.76 2.57
CA PRO A 653 -1.19 36.53 1.58
C PRO A 653 -0.83 37.19 0.25
N GLN A 654 -0.96 36.46 -0.87
CA GLN A 654 -0.60 36.93 -2.20
C GLN A 654 -1.85 37.17 -3.04
N PRO A 655 -1.95 38.28 -3.79
CA PRO A 655 -3.04 38.48 -4.73
C PRO A 655 -2.90 37.50 -5.90
N CYS A 656 -4.02 37.19 -6.56
CA CYS A 656 -3.93 36.50 -7.85
C CYS A 656 -3.26 37.42 -8.88
N GLY A 657 -2.10 37.02 -9.42
CA GLY A 657 -1.36 37.79 -10.42
C GLY A 657 -2.21 38.15 -11.64
N ALA A 658 -3.08 37.24 -12.11
CA ALA A 658 -4.01 37.53 -13.20
C ALA A 658 -5.08 38.57 -12.81
N CYS A 659 -5.63 38.52 -11.59
CA CYS A 659 -6.53 39.59 -11.11
C CYS A 659 -5.83 40.94 -11.00
N ALA A 660 -4.58 40.94 -10.51
CA ALA A 660 -3.79 42.15 -10.37
C ALA A 660 -3.49 42.78 -11.74
N ILE A 661 -3.10 41.97 -12.72
CA ILE A 661 -2.84 42.41 -14.10
C ILE A 661 -4.13 42.91 -14.79
N LEU A 662 -5.24 42.22 -14.60
CA LEU A 662 -6.52 42.56 -15.23
C LEU A 662 -7.28 43.68 -14.49
N GLY A 663 -6.73 44.24 -13.41
CA GLY A 663 -7.39 45.28 -12.61
C GLY A 663 -8.74 44.83 -12.04
N VAL A 664 -8.93 43.53 -11.80
CA VAL A 664 -10.19 42.99 -11.28
C VAL A 664 -10.26 43.29 -9.78
N VAL A 665 -10.91 44.40 -9.46
CA VAL A 665 -11.17 44.84 -8.09
C VAL A 665 -12.56 44.38 -7.65
N TYR A 666 -12.68 43.82 -6.45
CA TYR A 666 -13.97 43.45 -5.86
C TYR A 666 -14.70 44.71 -5.33
N PRO A 667 -16.00 44.62 -4.95
CA PRO A 667 -16.80 45.78 -4.54
C PRO A 667 -16.22 46.62 -3.39
N ASP A 668 -15.28 46.06 -2.62
CA ASP A 668 -14.55 46.71 -1.53
C ASP A 668 -13.25 47.39 -1.99
N GLY A 669 -12.91 47.35 -3.27
CA GLY A 669 -11.73 48.01 -3.83
C GLY A 669 -10.40 47.30 -3.53
N GLN A 670 -10.42 46.07 -2.98
CA GLN A 670 -9.20 45.32 -2.67
C GLN A 670 -9.07 44.05 -3.54
N PRO A 671 -7.85 43.65 -3.96
CA PRO A 671 -7.64 42.35 -4.60
C PRO A 671 -7.92 41.23 -3.60
N THR A 672 -8.54 40.13 -4.03
CA THR A 672 -8.64 38.95 -3.16
C THR A 672 -7.24 38.43 -2.86
N MET A 673 -6.87 38.49 -1.60
CA MET A 673 -5.62 37.95 -1.09
C MET A 673 -5.77 36.47 -0.79
N TYR A 674 -4.85 35.67 -1.29
CA TYR A 674 -4.83 34.23 -1.07
C TYR A 674 -3.70 33.86 -0.12
N ASP A 675 -4.08 33.17 0.94
CA ASP A 675 -3.23 32.54 1.96
C ASP A 675 -2.61 31.21 1.47
N SER A 676 -2.76 30.82 0.20
CA SER A 676 -1.98 29.73 -0.39
C SER A 676 -1.83 29.84 -1.92
N LEU A 677 -0.69 29.41 -2.46
CA LEU A 677 -0.44 29.34 -3.91
C LEU A 677 -1.47 28.46 -4.61
N GLU A 678 -1.94 27.42 -3.94
CA GLU A 678 -2.95 26.51 -4.48
C GLU A 678 -4.34 27.15 -4.56
N LYS A 679 -4.67 28.09 -3.66
CA LYS A 679 -5.86 28.93 -3.78
C LYS A 679 -5.71 29.95 -4.90
N VAL A 680 -4.52 30.53 -5.09
CA VAL A 680 -4.20 31.35 -6.27
C VAL A 680 -4.41 30.53 -7.55
N LYS A 681 -3.78 29.35 -7.66
CA LYS A 681 -3.89 28.44 -8.82
C LYS A 681 -5.34 28.02 -9.09
N ARG A 682 -6.10 27.65 -8.05
CA ARG A 682 -7.52 27.27 -8.17
C ARG A 682 -8.40 28.46 -8.56
N HIS A 683 -8.09 29.66 -8.06
CA HIS A 683 -8.75 30.87 -8.48
C HIS A 683 -8.44 31.16 -9.96
N CYS A 684 -7.16 31.13 -10.36
CA CYS A 684 -6.73 31.28 -11.74
C CYS A 684 -7.43 30.29 -12.67
N SER A 685 -7.47 29.00 -12.33
CA SER A 685 -8.11 28.01 -13.20
C SER A 685 -9.63 28.17 -13.32
N ARG A 686 -10.30 28.73 -12.30
CA ARG A 686 -11.75 28.95 -12.32
C ARG A 686 -12.17 30.28 -12.92
N LYS A 687 -11.41 31.34 -12.67
CA LYS A 687 -11.78 32.72 -13.00
C LYS A 687 -11.00 33.27 -14.19
N HIS A 688 -9.82 32.70 -14.47
CA HIS A 688 -8.94 33.10 -15.56
C HIS A 688 -8.56 31.90 -16.45
N PRO A 689 -9.53 31.08 -16.92
CA PRO A 689 -9.21 29.85 -17.67
C PRO A 689 -8.41 30.11 -18.95
N VAL A 690 -8.55 31.29 -19.55
CA VAL A 690 -7.80 31.72 -20.75
C VAL A 690 -6.32 32.01 -20.42
N VAL A 691 -6.02 32.52 -19.22
CA VAL A 691 -4.64 32.83 -18.78
C VAL A 691 -3.88 31.55 -18.41
N VAL A 692 -4.58 30.49 -18.00
CA VAL A 692 -3.98 29.21 -17.58
C VAL A 692 -3.63 28.30 -18.76
N LEU A 693 -4.23 28.52 -19.93
CA LEU A 693 -4.03 27.66 -21.10
C LEU A 693 -2.83 28.04 -21.96
N ASP A 694 -2.15 29.17 -21.69
CA ASP A 694 -1.05 29.59 -22.55
C ASP A 694 0.12 30.26 -21.80
N HIS A 695 0.97 29.43 -21.19
CA HIS A 695 2.28 29.89 -20.71
C HIS A 695 3.22 30.31 -21.85
N ARG A 696 2.91 30.00 -23.14
CA ARG A 696 3.66 30.52 -24.30
C ARG A 696 3.20 31.93 -24.67
N GLY A 697 1.90 32.18 -24.70
CA GLY A 697 1.30 33.49 -25.00
C GLY A 697 1.67 34.58 -23.99
N ALA A 698 1.87 34.24 -22.71
CA ALA A 698 2.36 35.21 -21.72
C ALA A 698 3.80 35.69 -22.01
N ARG A 699 4.70 34.81 -22.47
CA ARG A 699 6.05 35.17 -22.89
C ARG A 699 6.06 35.95 -24.20
N GLU A 700 5.13 35.66 -25.10
CA GLU A 700 4.96 36.37 -26.37
C GLU A 700 4.42 37.80 -26.15
N LEU A 701 3.49 37.97 -25.20
CA LEU A 701 2.96 39.29 -24.82
C LEU A 701 4.01 40.13 -24.07
N GLU A 702 4.84 39.49 -23.24
CA GLU A 702 5.98 40.13 -22.58
C GLU A 702 7.05 40.55 -23.60
N ALA A 703 7.38 39.68 -24.57
CA ALA A 703 8.27 40.03 -25.68
C ALA A 703 7.71 41.14 -26.57
N GLN A 704 6.40 41.15 -26.84
CA GLN A 704 5.73 42.22 -27.60
C GLN A 704 5.70 43.54 -26.84
N ASN A 705 5.48 43.52 -25.52
CA ASN A 705 5.53 44.71 -24.69
C ASN A 705 6.96 45.25 -24.53
N THR A 706 7.95 44.38 -24.38
CA THR A 706 9.38 44.75 -24.39
C THR A 706 9.78 45.33 -25.75
N ALA A 707 9.36 44.72 -26.86
CA ALA A 707 9.60 45.24 -28.21
C ALA A 707 8.91 46.61 -28.42
N ARG A 708 7.71 46.80 -27.87
CA ARG A 708 6.98 48.07 -27.94
C ARG A 708 7.62 49.16 -27.08
N ILE A 709 8.11 48.82 -25.89
CA ILE A 709 8.88 49.73 -25.02
C ILE A 709 10.22 50.08 -25.67
N ILE A 710 10.92 49.11 -26.27
CA ILE A 710 12.16 49.35 -27.03
C ILE A 710 11.88 50.27 -28.23
N ALA A 711 10.80 50.03 -28.98
CA ALA A 711 10.41 50.88 -30.12
C ALA A 711 10.02 52.31 -29.68
N GLN A 712 9.36 52.48 -28.53
CA GLN A 712 9.04 53.79 -27.96
C GLN A 712 10.29 54.51 -27.43
N THR A 713 11.24 53.78 -26.84
CA THR A 713 12.51 54.33 -26.33
C THR A 713 13.50 54.63 -27.47
N TRP A 714 13.43 53.93 -28.61
CA TRP A 714 14.22 54.22 -29.81
C TRP A 714 13.64 55.35 -30.66
N GLY A 715 12.33 55.58 -30.61
CA GLY A 715 11.68 56.71 -31.28
C GLY A 715 12.03 58.09 -30.71
N SER A 716 12.52 58.15 -29.46
CA SER A 716 12.93 59.40 -28.80
C SER A 716 14.40 59.78 -29.01
N TRP A 717 15.18 58.98 -29.77
CA TRP A 717 16.58 59.24 -30.12
C TRP A 717 16.79 59.71 -31.58
N ARG A 718 15.72 60.09 -32.27
CA ARG A 718 15.76 60.83 -33.54
C ARG A 718 14.81 62.03 -33.51
N VAL A 719 15.20 63.07 -32.79
CA VAL A 719 15.05 64.50 -33.15
C VAL A 719 16.24 65.24 -32.55
#